data_AF-M0D2C9-F1
#
_entry.id   AF-M0D2C9-F1
#
_cell.length_a   1.000
_cell.length_b   1.000
_cell.length_c   1.000
_cell.angle_alpha   90.00
_cell.angle_beta   90.00
_cell.angle_gamma   90.00
#
_symmetry.space_group_name_H-M   'P 1'
#
loop_
_entity.id
_entity.type
_entity.pdbx_description
1 polymer ?
#
loop_
_entity_poly.entity_id
_entity_poly.type
_entity_poly.pdbx_seq_one_letter_code
_entity_poly.pdbx_strand_id
1 'polypeptide(L)'
;MVDLNRRTLMASSAAAALGASVSGVASAETADDEQTAGAPTVRGDLKRFSSTALGAEVTGPYVFDDGELLYSLQHPSRDNPGEFNRASIGYFSGFNFDFSGTNDDFEELSTPSTEDERGRVRGAEGEYTPLAQEQDPIDGGSERLGVVQTPDGWDLTTRNFAGTQYGDAGYNPDCNQFVATDGARTEGYLFTNWENSPGNVSRIPLHKDDGEWHADLDNAINLANTEAFREIGGTRINCYGDKSPWDTMLSSEENYAHPRVSLTANVGDIVDAGSGKGLIGACQFWNRPNPSEIQSAVDEYYGEESWSVQGYWAMTGVELLAYYLGADRVDQAAPPHADSAEQANTTEPIGDGYPNPYRYGYHVDIREPAAETPQPVKYYVMGRAAWEAPDVQSDERTVYECSDGDSKGVYKFVAEEPIPSYDDPMDVEGTLYAPKITNADAVAGSSPAEVDLEIEWWPLGSATNGEVADWIAEYDDVTQVDYLATHSSWTEGDEVTAEVLEAADREVVENGNADYVTNEEIVEWADQWSANDPDNVDDDLRKVPFLETRAAAKEIGASIEFNKAEGVDSVEGAMGGDYVYFALSEFNDDLADDTGDLRLDRVDGGVVYRGTLDSNYDITTLEPVIVGPDATDPADVADDALINIDNLYVMEDGRVLCCEDADQLGRSYSNDCLYVFADEDTVRRLD
;
A
#
# COMPACT_ATOMS: atom_id res chain seq x y z
N MET A 1 3.42 4.57 32.31
CA MET A 1 3.37 6.05 32.16
C MET A 1 4.74 6.62 32.53
N VAL A 2 5.66 6.58 31.57
CA VAL A 2 6.98 7.23 31.69
C VAL A 2 6.83 8.64 31.15
N ASP A 3 7.01 9.63 32.02
CA ASP A 3 6.79 11.05 31.73
C ASP A 3 8.15 11.68 31.36
N LEU A 4 8.43 11.78 30.05
CA LEU A 4 9.69 12.27 29.48
C LEU A 4 9.72 13.83 29.52
N ASN A 5 10.39 14.43 30.52
CA ASN A 5 10.40 15.89 30.69
C ASN A 5 11.58 16.60 29.98
N ARG A 6 11.21 17.48 29.03
CA ARG A 6 12.00 18.25 28.05
C ARG A 6 12.90 19.38 28.65
N ARG A 7 14.07 19.64 28.04
CA ARG A 7 14.89 20.86 28.24
C ARG A 7 15.47 21.41 26.93
N THR A 8 15.35 22.73 26.76
CA THR A 8 15.56 23.60 25.59
C THR A 8 16.99 23.64 24.97
N LEU A 9 17.13 23.59 23.62
CA LEU A 9 17.69 24.67 22.73
C LEU A 9 18.03 24.24 21.27
N MET A 10 17.68 25.16 20.34
CA MET A 10 17.93 25.28 18.88
C MET A 10 19.29 24.82 18.28
N ALA A 11 19.27 24.20 17.09
CA ALA A 11 19.52 24.83 15.76
C ALA A 11 20.14 23.87 14.70
N SER A 12 19.45 23.77 13.55
CA SER A 12 19.91 23.59 12.15
C SER A 12 20.76 22.38 11.74
N SER A 13 20.28 21.63 10.73
CA SER A 13 21.03 21.26 9.51
C SER A 13 20.08 20.70 8.45
N ALA A 14 20.29 21.08 7.18
CA ALA A 14 19.59 20.54 6.01
C ALA A 14 20.30 19.28 5.48
N ALA A 15 19.53 18.29 5.05
CA ALA A 15 19.99 17.19 4.20
C ALA A 15 18.86 16.78 3.24
N ALA A 16 19.24 16.40 2.01
CA ALA A 16 18.37 16.13 0.89
C ALA A 16 18.03 14.64 0.81
N ALA A 17 16.74 14.31 0.61
CA ALA A 17 16.23 12.98 0.33
C ALA A 17 16.02 12.79 -1.19
N LEU A 18 16.41 11.62 -1.69
CA LEU A 18 16.07 11.06 -3.01
C LEU A 18 15.79 9.58 -2.76
N GLY A 19 14.52 9.21 -2.83
CA GLY A 19 13.89 7.90 -2.61
C GLY A 19 12.39 8.15 -2.71
N ALA A 20 11.59 7.24 -3.24
CA ALA A 20 10.31 7.55 -3.89
C ALA A 20 9.12 7.85 -2.96
N SER A 21 9.31 8.52 -1.81
CA SER A 21 8.23 9.21 -1.12
C SER A 21 7.93 10.52 -1.85
N VAL A 22 6.67 10.73 -2.22
CA VAL A 22 6.21 12.00 -2.79
C VAL A 22 6.25 13.04 -1.69
N SER A 23 7.41 13.67 -1.51
CA SER A 23 7.56 14.94 -0.81
C SER A 23 6.94 16.04 -1.68
N GLY A 24 5.60 16.07 -1.68
CA GLY A 24 4.79 16.75 -2.68
C GLY A 24 3.53 17.42 -2.15
N VAL A 25 3.43 17.70 -0.86
CA VAL A 25 2.66 18.83 -0.34
C VAL A 25 3.57 19.53 0.66
N ALA A 26 3.68 20.84 0.57
CA ALA A 26 4.50 21.62 1.49
C ALA A 26 3.99 21.37 2.91
N SER A 27 4.71 20.55 3.68
CA SER A 27 4.71 20.59 5.14
C SER A 27 5.08 22.02 5.51
N ALA A 28 4.03 22.83 5.68
CA ALA A 28 4.19 24.18 6.14
C ALA A 28 4.75 24.07 7.55
N GLU A 29 6.07 24.16 7.68
CA GLU A 29 6.76 24.53 8.91
C GLU A 29 6.23 25.90 9.34
N THR A 30 5.03 25.97 9.89
CA THR A 30 4.60 27.13 10.64
C THR A 30 5.21 26.97 12.01
N ALA A 31 6.21 27.80 12.28
CA ALA A 31 6.89 27.95 13.58
C ALA A 31 5.97 28.38 14.74
N ASP A 32 4.65 28.23 14.58
CA ASP A 32 3.57 28.55 15.51
C ASP A 32 2.71 27.31 15.89
N ASP A 33 3.02 26.09 15.40
CA ASP A 33 2.35 24.89 15.90
C ASP A 33 2.77 24.64 17.36
N GLU A 34 1.83 24.86 18.28
CA GLU A 34 2.01 24.50 19.68
C GLU A 34 2.11 22.98 19.78
N GLN A 35 3.01 22.48 20.64
CA GLN A 35 3.18 21.04 20.85
C GLN A 35 1.84 20.39 21.21
N THR A 36 1.49 19.31 20.50
CA THR A 36 0.23 18.61 20.66
C THR A 36 0.18 17.95 22.05
N ALA A 37 -0.92 18.17 22.76
CA ALA A 37 -1.04 17.70 24.14
C ALA A 37 -0.98 16.16 24.18
N GLY A 38 -0.02 15.59 24.91
CA GLY A 38 0.13 14.13 24.99
C GLY A 38 0.87 13.49 23.81
N ALA A 39 1.43 14.25 22.87
CA ALA A 39 2.31 13.72 21.84
C ALA A 39 3.81 13.89 22.22
N PRO A 40 4.66 12.85 22.05
CA PRO A 40 4.31 11.45 21.80
C PRO A 40 3.79 10.75 23.08
N THR A 41 3.01 9.68 22.93
CA THR A 41 2.56 8.80 24.03
C THR A 41 2.50 7.34 23.59
N VAL A 42 2.79 6.43 24.53
CA VAL A 42 2.62 4.98 24.39
C VAL A 42 1.81 4.45 25.58
N ARG A 43 0.71 3.73 25.32
CA ARG A 43 -0.12 3.02 26.30
C ARG A 43 0.31 1.56 26.45
N GLY A 44 1.54 1.35 26.92
CA GLY A 44 2.15 0.03 27.05
C GLY A 44 3.65 0.15 27.27
N ASP A 45 4.40 -0.85 26.81
CA ASP A 45 5.85 -0.85 26.71
C ASP A 45 6.26 -0.90 25.23
N LEU A 46 7.22 -0.07 24.82
CA LEU A 46 7.74 -0.02 23.46
C LEU A 46 9.26 -0.05 23.54
N LYS A 47 9.90 -0.97 22.80
CA LYS A 47 11.37 -1.03 22.71
C LYS A 47 11.82 -1.13 21.27
N ARG A 48 12.86 -0.39 20.91
CA ARG A 48 13.55 -0.56 19.63
C ARG A 48 14.26 -1.91 19.58
N PHE A 49 13.88 -2.75 18.62
CA PHE A 49 14.55 -4.01 18.35
C PHE A 49 15.59 -3.87 17.24
N SER A 50 15.25 -3.22 16.13
CA SER A 50 16.18 -3.10 14.98
C SER A 50 16.31 -1.67 14.46
N SER A 51 17.42 -1.38 13.78
CA SER A 51 17.58 -0.23 12.89
C SER A 51 18.12 -0.71 11.54
N THR A 52 17.56 -0.21 10.44
CA THR A 52 17.95 -0.56 9.06
C THR A 52 19.30 0.02 8.67
N ALA A 53 19.79 -0.35 7.48
CA ALA A 53 20.85 0.40 6.82
C ALA A 53 20.29 1.72 6.23
N LEU A 54 21.14 2.72 6.01
CA LEU A 54 20.70 4.05 5.61
C LEU A 54 19.86 4.02 4.33
N GLY A 55 18.72 4.72 4.36
CA GLY A 55 17.80 4.86 3.24
C GLY A 55 17.04 3.59 2.91
N ALA A 56 16.99 2.62 3.83
CA ALA A 56 16.11 1.47 3.71
C ALA A 56 15.03 1.51 4.79
N GLU A 57 13.87 1.01 4.41
CA GLU A 57 12.72 0.80 5.28
C GLU A 57 12.74 -0.61 5.87
N VAL A 58 11.92 -0.80 6.91
CA VAL A 58 11.62 -2.12 7.48
C VAL A 58 10.30 -2.59 6.89
N THR A 59 10.33 -3.52 5.93
CA THR A 59 9.08 -3.98 5.29
C THR A 59 8.87 -5.47 5.48
N GLY A 60 7.62 -5.91 5.41
CA GLY A 60 7.26 -7.32 5.47
C GLY A 60 7.77 -8.07 6.71
N PRO A 61 7.60 -7.57 7.95
CA PRO A 61 7.92 -8.35 9.14
C PRO A 61 7.15 -9.68 9.14
N TYR A 62 7.84 -10.76 9.52
CA TYR A 62 7.25 -12.07 9.74
C TYR A 62 7.94 -12.75 10.91
N VAL A 63 7.18 -13.40 11.79
CA VAL A 63 7.72 -14.19 12.90
C VAL A 63 7.37 -15.65 12.69
N PHE A 64 8.39 -16.50 12.62
CA PHE A 64 8.18 -17.95 12.56
C PHE A 64 7.60 -18.47 13.90
N ASP A 65 6.92 -19.61 13.87
CA ASP A 65 6.31 -20.25 15.07
C ASP A 65 7.30 -20.49 16.23
N ASP A 66 8.60 -20.50 15.97
CA ASP A 66 9.63 -20.64 17.00
C ASP A 66 10.19 -19.30 17.50
N GLY A 67 9.65 -18.17 17.04
CA GLY A 67 9.98 -16.82 17.47
C GLY A 67 11.07 -16.13 16.65
N GLU A 68 11.59 -16.74 15.59
CA GLU A 68 12.58 -16.07 14.73
C GLU A 68 11.94 -14.96 13.89
N LEU A 69 12.57 -13.80 13.87
CA LEU A 69 12.13 -12.64 13.10
C LEU A 69 12.77 -12.64 11.71
N LEU A 70 11.96 -12.36 10.69
CA LEU A 70 12.36 -12.05 9.32
C LEU A 70 11.76 -10.70 8.91
N TYR A 71 12.49 -9.92 8.11
CA TYR A 71 11.93 -8.78 7.39
C TYR A 71 12.71 -8.51 6.09
N SER A 72 12.15 -7.68 5.22
CA SER A 72 12.77 -7.14 4.00
C SER A 72 13.47 -5.80 4.26
N LEU A 73 14.74 -5.69 3.84
CA LEU A 73 15.46 -4.42 3.75
C LEU A 73 15.12 -3.78 2.40
N GLN A 74 14.13 -2.88 2.39
CA GLN A 74 13.63 -2.24 1.17
C GLN A 74 14.59 -1.12 0.71
N HIS A 75 14.85 -1.04 -0.60
CA HIS A 75 15.59 0.04 -1.29
C HIS A 75 16.80 0.75 -0.60
N PRO A 76 17.73 0.03 0.08
CA PRO A 76 18.83 0.66 0.81
C PRO A 76 19.72 1.53 -0.06
N SER A 77 20.24 2.61 0.52
CA SER A 77 21.23 3.47 -0.13
C SER A 77 22.38 2.66 -0.74
N ARG A 78 22.65 2.90 -2.03
CA ARG A 78 23.73 2.23 -2.76
C ARG A 78 25.13 2.57 -2.22
N ASP A 79 25.24 3.59 -1.37
CA ASP A 79 26.48 4.02 -0.72
C ASP A 79 26.80 3.21 0.57
N ASN A 80 25.87 2.37 1.04
CA ASN A 80 26.11 1.52 2.21
C ASN A 80 27.26 0.52 1.97
N PRO A 81 27.97 0.09 3.02
CA PRO A 81 29.02 -0.92 2.91
C PRO A 81 28.48 -2.34 2.71
N GLY A 82 29.24 -3.13 1.95
CA GLY A 82 29.07 -4.59 1.90
C GLY A 82 27.76 -5.03 1.25
N GLU A 83 27.02 -5.90 1.93
CA GLU A 83 25.75 -6.45 1.44
C GLU A 83 24.54 -5.53 1.64
N PHE A 84 24.67 -4.51 2.49
CA PHE A 84 23.59 -3.58 2.86
C PHE A 84 23.36 -2.45 1.86
N ASN A 85 24.00 -2.50 0.69
CA ASN A 85 23.73 -1.59 -0.44
C ASN A 85 22.82 -2.21 -1.51
N ARG A 86 22.29 -3.39 -1.21
CA ARG A 86 21.35 -4.16 -2.03
C ARG A 86 20.14 -4.46 -1.17
N ALA A 87 18.95 -4.35 -1.74
CA ALA A 87 17.75 -4.82 -1.08
C ALA A 87 17.86 -6.33 -0.79
N SER A 88 17.30 -6.76 0.33
CA SER A 88 17.45 -8.14 0.79
C SER A 88 16.27 -8.60 1.62
N ILE A 89 16.03 -9.90 1.60
CA ILE A 89 15.10 -10.58 2.50
C ILE A 89 15.96 -11.34 3.50
N GLY A 90 15.79 -11.10 4.80
CA GLY A 90 16.69 -11.67 5.81
C GLY A 90 16.05 -11.89 7.17
N TYR A 91 16.66 -12.78 7.96
CA TYR A 91 16.20 -13.15 9.29
C TYR A 91 17.25 -12.85 10.35
N PHE A 92 16.84 -12.77 11.62
CA PHE A 92 17.73 -12.54 12.76
C PHE A 92 18.22 -13.88 13.34
N SER A 93 19.38 -14.32 12.87
CA SER A 93 20.02 -15.55 13.36
C SER A 93 20.45 -15.39 14.83
N GLY A 94 20.20 -16.42 15.64
CA GLY A 94 20.64 -16.48 17.04
C GLY A 94 19.74 -15.77 18.05
N PHE A 95 18.55 -15.33 17.65
CA PHE A 95 17.52 -14.79 18.54
C PHE A 95 16.13 -15.31 18.16
N ASN A 96 15.35 -15.60 19.20
CA ASN A 96 13.95 -16.00 19.09
C ASN A 96 13.17 -15.23 20.16
N PHE A 97 12.05 -14.62 19.79
CA PHE A 97 11.07 -14.14 20.76
C PHE A 97 10.59 -15.31 21.62
N ASP A 98 10.46 -15.09 22.94
CA ASP A 98 10.07 -16.16 23.88
C ASP A 98 8.56 -16.32 24.06
N PHE A 99 7.79 -15.48 23.35
CA PHE A 99 6.33 -15.36 23.41
C PHE A 99 5.78 -15.15 24.82
N SER A 100 6.51 -14.42 25.67
CA SER A 100 6.09 -14.12 27.03
C SER A 100 5.06 -12.98 27.14
N GLY A 101 4.74 -12.29 26.05
CA GLY A 101 3.86 -11.11 26.05
C GLY A 101 4.50 -9.85 26.66
N THR A 102 5.79 -9.89 27.01
CA THR A 102 6.56 -8.74 27.49
C THR A 102 7.84 -8.59 26.68
N ASN A 103 8.43 -7.39 26.68
CA ASN A 103 9.69 -7.13 25.97
C ASN A 103 10.94 -7.49 26.83
N ASP A 104 10.83 -8.39 27.80
CA ASP A 104 11.95 -8.73 28.71
C ASP A 104 12.96 -9.70 28.07
N ASP A 105 12.66 -10.22 26.89
CA ASP A 105 13.49 -11.14 26.09
C ASP A 105 14.68 -10.45 25.41
N PHE A 106 14.68 -9.11 25.31
CA PHE A 106 15.81 -8.32 24.81
C PHE A 106 16.01 -6.97 25.51
N GLU A 107 17.22 -6.44 25.43
CA GLU A 107 17.55 -5.07 25.84
C GLU A 107 17.41 -4.12 24.65
N GLU A 108 16.83 -2.94 24.88
CA GLU A 108 16.56 -1.98 23.80
C GLU A 108 17.82 -1.58 23.02
N LEU A 109 17.71 -1.59 21.69
CA LEU A 109 18.79 -1.19 20.80
C LEU A 109 19.02 0.33 20.88
N SER A 110 20.27 0.74 21.06
CA SER A 110 20.63 2.16 21.03
C SER A 110 20.52 2.76 19.62
N THR A 111 20.18 4.05 19.54
CA THR A 111 20.18 4.81 18.28
C THR A 111 21.54 4.76 17.56
N PRO A 112 21.56 4.79 16.22
CA PRO A 112 22.81 4.73 15.45
C PRO A 112 23.54 6.08 15.46
N SER A 113 24.74 6.08 16.06
CA SER A 113 25.52 7.28 16.36
C SER A 113 26.75 7.48 15.46
N THR A 114 27.12 6.45 14.69
CA THR A 114 28.29 6.44 13.80
C THR A 114 27.92 6.06 12.37
N GLU A 115 28.73 6.47 11.38
CA GLU A 115 28.54 6.08 9.98
C GLU A 115 28.49 4.55 9.79
N ASP A 116 29.32 3.82 10.55
CA ASP A 116 29.37 2.35 10.51
C ASP A 116 28.10 1.71 11.13
N GLU A 117 27.49 2.34 12.13
CA GLU A 117 26.18 1.89 12.66
C GLU A 117 25.04 2.20 11.69
N ARG A 118 25.07 3.35 11.01
CA ARG A 118 24.02 3.77 10.06
C ARG A 118 24.07 3.01 8.74
N GLY A 119 25.22 2.47 8.35
CA GLY A 119 25.40 1.78 7.06
C GLY A 119 25.00 0.30 7.05
N ARG A 120 24.37 -0.23 8.09
CA ARG A 120 24.02 -1.66 8.19
C ARG A 120 22.77 -1.88 9.02
N VAL A 121 22.16 -3.04 8.84
CA VAL A 121 21.15 -3.53 9.78
C VAL A 121 21.78 -3.84 11.13
N ARG A 122 21.09 -3.46 12.20
CA ARG A 122 21.44 -3.76 13.59
C ARG A 122 20.24 -4.38 14.28
N GLY A 123 20.44 -5.46 15.03
CA GLY A 123 19.47 -6.00 15.98
C GLY A 123 19.89 -5.73 17.42
N ALA A 124 18.92 -5.58 18.32
CA ALA A 124 19.10 -5.60 19.76
C ALA A 124 19.74 -6.93 20.19
N GLU A 125 19.24 -8.02 19.61
CA GLU A 125 19.74 -9.37 19.72
C GLU A 125 19.78 -10.01 18.32
N GLY A 126 20.58 -11.07 18.17
CA GLY A 126 20.75 -11.77 16.90
C GLY A 126 21.54 -10.99 15.83
N GLU A 127 21.79 -11.65 14.70
CA GLU A 127 22.49 -11.10 13.53
C GLU A 127 21.61 -11.20 12.28
N TYR A 128 21.33 -10.07 11.63
CA TYR A 128 20.60 -10.06 10.37
C TYR A 128 21.38 -10.79 9.28
N THR A 129 20.78 -11.86 8.77
CA THR A 129 21.38 -12.79 7.81
C THR A 129 20.51 -12.81 6.55
N PRO A 130 21.01 -12.30 5.40
CA PRO A 130 20.26 -12.35 4.14
C PRO A 130 20.02 -13.77 3.67
N LEU A 131 18.77 -14.08 3.32
CA LEU A 131 18.35 -15.31 2.63
C LEU A 131 18.42 -15.14 1.11
N ALA A 132 18.04 -13.97 0.62
CA ALA A 132 18.05 -13.63 -0.79
C ALA A 132 18.28 -12.12 -0.97
N GLN A 133 18.87 -11.72 -2.09
CA GLN A 133 19.05 -10.31 -2.44
C GLN A 133 18.48 -9.98 -3.83
N GLU A 134 18.15 -8.71 -4.02
CA GLU A 134 17.65 -8.16 -5.28
C GLU A 134 18.38 -8.71 -6.52
N GLN A 135 17.63 -9.21 -7.50
CA GLN A 135 18.16 -9.71 -8.76
C GLN A 135 19.15 -10.90 -8.67
N ASP A 136 19.24 -11.57 -7.52
CA ASP A 136 19.96 -12.84 -7.44
C ASP A 136 19.39 -13.82 -8.50
N PRO A 137 20.24 -14.66 -9.11
CA PRO A 137 19.80 -15.62 -10.11
C PRO A 137 18.85 -16.63 -9.47
N ILE A 138 17.68 -16.84 -10.08
CA ILE A 138 16.68 -17.83 -9.65
C ILE A 138 16.25 -18.72 -10.82
N ASP A 139 15.43 -19.73 -10.54
CA ASP A 139 14.96 -20.73 -11.52
C ASP A 139 16.11 -21.32 -12.36
N GLY A 140 17.14 -21.81 -11.67
CA GLY A 140 18.36 -22.32 -12.30
C GLY A 140 19.15 -21.28 -13.13
N GLY A 141 18.92 -19.98 -12.87
CA GLY A 141 19.55 -18.84 -13.52
C GLY A 141 18.87 -18.38 -14.81
N SER A 142 17.64 -18.80 -15.08
CA SER A 142 16.81 -18.31 -16.20
C SER A 142 16.24 -16.91 -15.90
N GLU A 143 16.00 -16.61 -14.62
CA GLU A 143 15.36 -15.40 -14.13
C GLU A 143 16.22 -14.70 -13.07
N ARG A 144 15.82 -13.48 -12.72
CA ARG A 144 16.40 -12.71 -11.61
C ARG A 144 15.30 -12.41 -10.59
N LEU A 145 15.63 -12.56 -9.31
CA LEU A 145 14.69 -12.31 -8.23
C LEU A 145 14.14 -10.87 -8.27
N GLY A 146 12.82 -10.73 -8.21
CA GLY A 146 12.14 -9.43 -8.25
C GLY A 146 12.06 -8.77 -9.63
N VAL A 147 12.47 -9.47 -10.70
CA VAL A 147 12.48 -8.91 -12.07
C VAL A 147 11.44 -9.60 -12.94
N VAL A 148 10.43 -8.82 -13.34
CA VAL A 148 9.37 -9.26 -14.25
C VAL A 148 9.88 -9.32 -15.69
N GLN A 149 9.33 -10.25 -16.48
CA GLN A 149 9.67 -10.47 -17.89
C GLN A 149 8.46 -10.39 -18.81
N THR A 150 8.68 -9.95 -20.05
CA THR A 150 7.70 -10.12 -21.14
C THR A 150 7.46 -11.61 -21.43
N PRO A 151 6.39 -11.98 -22.17
CA PRO A 151 6.11 -13.37 -22.52
C PRO A 151 7.25 -14.06 -23.31
N ASP A 152 8.08 -13.28 -23.99
CA ASP A 152 9.27 -13.75 -24.72
C ASP A 152 10.54 -13.85 -23.84
N GLY A 153 10.44 -13.62 -22.52
CA GLY A 153 11.53 -13.75 -21.56
C GLY A 153 12.48 -12.55 -21.50
N TRP A 154 11.99 -11.34 -21.77
CA TRP A 154 12.79 -10.12 -21.69
C TRP A 154 12.57 -9.40 -20.36
N ASP A 155 13.64 -9.16 -19.60
CA ASP A 155 13.54 -8.40 -18.35
C ASP A 155 13.00 -6.99 -18.59
N LEU A 156 11.91 -6.65 -17.92
CA LEU A 156 11.33 -5.31 -17.89
C LEU A 156 12.11 -4.44 -16.93
N THR A 157 13.10 -3.74 -17.50
CA THR A 157 13.94 -2.78 -16.78
C THR A 157 14.13 -1.55 -17.66
N THR A 158 14.40 -0.40 -17.05
CA THR A 158 14.75 0.86 -17.75
C THR A 158 16.01 0.76 -18.62
N ARG A 159 16.78 -0.33 -18.52
CA ARG A 159 17.89 -0.62 -19.44
C ARG A 159 17.42 -1.21 -20.78
N ASN A 160 16.31 -1.94 -20.76
CA ASN A 160 15.81 -2.69 -21.92
C ASN A 160 14.64 -1.99 -22.63
N PHE A 161 13.92 -1.14 -21.91
CA PHE A 161 12.74 -0.42 -22.38
C PHE A 161 12.81 1.05 -21.95
N ALA A 162 12.42 1.95 -22.84
CA ALA A 162 12.19 3.34 -22.50
C ALA A 162 10.89 3.46 -21.68
N GLY A 163 10.75 4.61 -21.01
CA GLY A 163 9.59 4.91 -20.19
C GLY A 163 9.95 4.95 -18.72
N THR A 164 8.91 5.02 -17.90
CA THR A 164 9.02 5.16 -16.45
C THR A 164 8.78 3.83 -15.77
N GLN A 165 9.44 3.60 -14.64
CA GLN A 165 9.22 2.45 -13.78
C GLN A 165 8.96 2.95 -12.37
N TYR A 166 8.01 2.32 -11.70
CA TYR A 166 7.81 2.54 -10.27
C TYR A 166 8.86 1.71 -9.52
N GLY A 167 9.91 2.38 -9.04
CA GLY A 167 11.10 1.76 -8.44
C GLY A 167 12.03 1.07 -9.45
N ASP A 168 13.27 0.81 -9.03
CA ASP A 168 14.18 -0.04 -9.78
C ASP A 168 13.73 -1.52 -9.67
N ALA A 169 13.81 -2.27 -10.76
CA ALA A 169 13.38 -3.67 -10.77
C ALA A 169 14.09 -4.52 -9.69
N GLY A 170 13.29 -5.15 -8.83
CA GLY A 170 13.77 -6.00 -7.74
C GLY A 170 14.40 -5.23 -6.59
N TYR A 171 14.21 -3.92 -6.49
CA TYR A 171 14.79 -3.08 -5.44
C TYR A 171 13.89 -2.92 -4.21
N ASN A 172 12.59 -3.21 -4.36
CA ASN A 172 11.58 -2.94 -3.35
C ASN A 172 10.91 -4.25 -2.86
N PRO A 173 11.64 -5.16 -2.18
CA PRO A 173 11.00 -6.32 -1.55
C PRO A 173 10.15 -5.87 -0.36
N ASP A 174 8.94 -6.42 -0.25
CA ASP A 174 7.97 -6.00 0.76
C ASP A 174 7.45 -7.20 1.57
N CYS A 175 6.13 -7.28 1.79
CA CYS A 175 5.41 -8.33 2.53
C CYS A 175 6.05 -9.69 2.39
N ASN A 176 6.33 -10.34 3.52
CA ASN A 176 6.83 -11.70 3.57
C ASN A 176 5.81 -12.62 4.26
N GLN A 177 5.43 -13.71 3.61
CA GLN A 177 4.55 -14.71 4.21
C GLN A 177 5.12 -16.12 4.02
N PHE A 178 5.34 -16.83 5.13
CA PHE A 178 5.82 -18.21 5.09
C PHE A 178 4.66 -19.21 5.19
N VAL A 179 4.57 -20.06 4.17
CA VAL A 179 3.63 -21.18 4.13
C VAL A 179 4.39 -22.49 4.31
N ALA A 180 4.22 -23.10 5.49
CA ALA A 180 4.85 -24.36 5.83
C ALA A 180 4.32 -25.53 4.99
N THR A 181 5.20 -26.47 4.66
CA THR A 181 4.87 -27.70 3.90
C THR A 181 5.08 -28.97 4.70
N ASP A 182 5.69 -28.86 5.88
CA ASP A 182 5.92 -29.94 6.82
C ASP A 182 5.25 -29.65 8.17
N GLY A 183 4.93 -30.72 8.91
CA GLY A 183 4.31 -30.58 10.23
C GLY A 183 5.26 -30.08 11.32
N ALA A 184 6.58 -30.04 11.06
CA ALA A 184 7.55 -29.40 11.95
C ALA A 184 7.73 -27.91 11.64
N ARG A 185 7.14 -27.42 10.54
CA ARG A 185 7.20 -26.03 10.07
C ARG A 185 8.63 -25.54 9.90
N THR A 186 9.49 -26.45 9.47
CA THR A 186 10.91 -26.22 9.17
C THR A 186 11.21 -26.25 7.68
N GLU A 187 10.21 -26.54 6.84
CA GLU A 187 10.31 -26.55 5.38
C GLU A 187 9.06 -25.91 4.79
N GLY A 188 9.21 -25.02 3.80
CA GLY A 188 8.07 -24.35 3.19
C GLY A 188 8.43 -23.38 2.10
N TYR A 189 7.51 -22.48 1.80
CA TYR A 189 7.68 -21.44 0.80
C TYR A 189 7.52 -20.07 1.45
N LEU A 190 8.55 -19.23 1.31
CA LEU A 190 8.46 -17.81 1.59
C LEU A 190 7.95 -17.12 0.33
N PHE A 191 6.81 -16.44 0.45
CA PHE A 191 6.34 -15.55 -0.58
C PHE A 191 6.72 -14.12 -0.21
N THR A 192 7.22 -13.37 -1.19
CA THR A 192 7.67 -11.99 -0.99
C THR A 192 7.12 -11.09 -2.09
N ASN A 193 6.45 -10.02 -1.69
CA ASN A 193 5.99 -8.98 -2.60
C ASN A 193 7.16 -8.14 -3.14
N TRP A 194 6.98 -7.58 -4.32
CA TRP A 194 7.89 -6.60 -4.91
C TRP A 194 7.08 -5.40 -5.37
N GLU A 195 7.33 -4.27 -4.71
CA GLU A 195 6.59 -3.03 -4.84
C GLU A 195 7.08 -2.26 -6.08
N ASN A 196 6.76 -2.81 -7.25
CA ASN A 196 7.13 -2.28 -8.55
C ASN A 196 5.92 -2.21 -9.49
N SER A 197 6.06 -1.53 -10.62
CA SER A 197 5.09 -1.60 -11.73
C SER A 197 5.81 -1.97 -13.03
N PRO A 198 5.56 -3.17 -13.63
CA PRO A 198 4.66 -4.23 -13.14
C PRO A 198 5.04 -4.78 -11.77
N GLY A 199 4.04 -5.16 -10.98
CA GLY A 199 4.21 -5.77 -9.68
C GLY A 199 4.65 -7.22 -9.78
N ASN A 200 5.13 -7.77 -8.67
CA ASN A 200 5.52 -9.17 -8.60
C ASN A 200 5.38 -9.74 -7.20
N VAL A 201 5.17 -11.06 -7.14
CA VAL A 201 5.37 -11.85 -5.94
C VAL A 201 6.35 -12.96 -6.26
N SER A 202 7.44 -13.07 -5.52
CA SER A 202 8.35 -14.22 -5.64
C SER A 202 7.97 -15.32 -4.66
N ARG A 203 8.24 -16.57 -5.02
CA ARG A 203 8.14 -17.72 -4.11
C ARG A 203 9.50 -18.38 -3.98
N ILE A 204 10.03 -18.40 -2.76
CA ILE A 204 11.36 -18.90 -2.42
C ILE A 204 11.19 -20.12 -1.50
N PRO A 205 11.61 -21.34 -1.91
CA PRO A 205 11.62 -22.48 -1.01
C PRO A 205 12.62 -22.25 0.13
N LEU A 206 12.15 -22.40 1.37
CA LEU A 206 12.98 -22.33 2.57
C LEU A 206 13.03 -23.68 3.28
N HIS A 207 14.17 -23.97 3.90
CA HIS A 207 14.29 -25.05 4.87
C HIS A 207 15.24 -24.65 5.99
N LYS A 208 15.03 -25.24 7.17
CA LYS A 208 15.87 -25.05 8.35
C LYS A 208 16.82 -26.24 8.53
N ASP A 209 18.13 -25.98 8.56
CA ASP A 209 19.17 -26.99 8.86
C ASP A 209 20.12 -26.48 9.94
N ASP A 210 20.48 -27.34 10.89
CA ASP A 210 21.32 -27.02 12.05
C ASP A 210 20.90 -25.74 12.84
N GLY A 211 19.62 -25.36 12.76
CA GLY A 211 19.06 -24.18 13.43
C GLY A 211 19.10 -22.89 12.61
N GLU A 212 19.55 -22.93 11.35
CA GLU A 212 19.62 -21.77 10.46
C GLU A 212 18.69 -21.95 9.26
N TRP A 213 18.13 -20.86 8.75
CA TRP A 213 17.30 -20.88 7.55
C TRP A 213 18.14 -20.81 6.29
N HIS A 214 17.69 -21.52 5.26
CA HIS A 214 18.33 -21.59 3.95
C HIS A 214 17.31 -21.42 2.84
N ALA A 215 17.59 -20.51 1.90
CA ALA A 215 16.83 -20.33 0.68
C ALA A 215 17.37 -21.18 -0.47
N ASP A 216 16.46 -21.83 -1.20
CA ASP A 216 16.77 -22.55 -2.44
C ASP A 216 16.46 -21.68 -3.66
N LEU A 217 17.40 -20.78 -3.98
CA LEU A 217 17.25 -19.84 -5.10
C LEU A 217 17.18 -20.55 -6.46
N ASP A 218 17.81 -21.72 -6.62
CA ASP A 218 17.74 -22.48 -7.86
C ASP A 218 16.30 -22.94 -8.20
N ASN A 219 15.42 -23.06 -7.19
CA ASN A 219 14.01 -23.41 -7.35
C ASN A 219 13.05 -22.27 -6.95
N ALA A 220 13.58 -21.07 -6.69
CA ALA A 220 12.75 -19.89 -6.51
C ALA A 220 12.22 -19.39 -7.86
N ILE A 221 11.03 -18.80 -7.87
CA ILE A 221 10.36 -18.29 -9.08
C ILE A 221 9.75 -16.91 -8.83
N ASN A 222 9.68 -16.08 -9.87
CA ASN A 222 8.78 -14.92 -9.88
C ASN A 222 7.41 -15.38 -10.36
N LEU A 223 6.38 -15.24 -9.53
CA LEU A 223 5.03 -15.66 -9.91
C LEU A 223 4.47 -14.80 -11.04
N ALA A 224 4.86 -13.52 -11.12
CA ALA A 224 4.52 -12.66 -12.26
C ALA A 224 4.96 -13.26 -13.60
N ASN A 225 6.03 -14.06 -13.64
CA ASN A 225 6.52 -14.65 -14.89
C ASN A 225 5.77 -15.92 -15.30
N THR A 226 4.79 -16.38 -14.51
CA THR A 226 3.93 -17.52 -14.86
C THR A 226 2.77 -17.12 -15.76
N GLU A 227 2.18 -18.09 -16.47
CA GLU A 227 0.97 -17.84 -17.28
C GLU A 227 -0.22 -17.46 -16.40
N ALA A 228 -0.38 -18.12 -15.23
CA ALA A 228 -1.51 -17.89 -14.34
C ALA A 228 -1.60 -16.43 -13.83
N PHE A 229 -0.45 -15.79 -13.56
CA PHE A 229 -0.44 -14.36 -13.21
C PHE A 229 -0.74 -13.46 -14.41
N ARG A 230 -0.29 -13.82 -15.62
CA ARG A 230 -0.63 -13.06 -16.83
C ARG A 230 -2.12 -13.15 -17.18
N GLU A 231 -2.74 -14.31 -16.97
CA GLU A 231 -4.17 -14.55 -17.22
C GLU A 231 -5.09 -13.63 -16.37
N ILE A 232 -4.64 -13.20 -15.19
CA ILE A 232 -5.36 -12.23 -14.35
C ILE A 232 -4.97 -10.76 -14.62
N GLY A 233 -4.18 -10.51 -15.67
CA GLY A 233 -3.69 -9.17 -16.04
C GLY A 233 -2.42 -8.74 -15.31
N GLY A 234 -1.76 -9.64 -14.56
CA GLY A 234 -0.63 -9.33 -13.70
C GLY A 234 -1.03 -8.53 -12.47
N THR A 235 -0.02 -7.94 -11.81
CA THR A 235 -0.24 -7.07 -10.66
C THR A 235 0.51 -5.74 -10.80
N ARG A 236 0.20 -4.79 -9.91
CA ARG A 236 0.91 -3.51 -9.78
C ARG A 236 1.15 -3.19 -8.33
N ILE A 237 2.36 -2.71 -8.03
CA ILE A 237 2.76 -2.11 -6.75
C ILE A 237 2.33 -3.04 -5.61
N ASN A 238 2.87 -4.27 -5.63
CA ASN A 238 2.58 -5.22 -4.58
C ASN A 238 3.27 -4.75 -3.31
N CYS A 239 2.54 -4.15 -2.38
CA CYS A 239 3.08 -3.56 -1.16
C CYS A 239 3.01 -4.58 -0.01
N TYR A 240 2.35 -4.25 1.10
CA TYR A 240 2.12 -5.18 2.19
C TYR A 240 1.13 -6.31 1.82
N GLY A 241 0.58 -6.98 2.82
CA GLY A 241 -0.24 -8.17 2.65
C GLY A 241 -0.37 -8.92 3.97
N ASP A 242 -1.00 -10.09 3.91
CA ASP A 242 -1.24 -10.89 5.11
C ASP A 242 -1.29 -12.37 4.75
N LYS A 243 -1.20 -13.23 5.77
CA LYS A 243 -1.45 -14.66 5.64
C LYS A 243 -2.86 -14.97 6.10
N SER A 244 -3.67 -15.46 5.16
CA SER A 244 -5.05 -15.83 5.44
C SER A 244 -5.15 -16.95 6.50
N PRO A 245 -6.29 -17.04 7.23
CA PRO A 245 -6.58 -18.18 8.11
C PRO A 245 -6.60 -19.56 7.42
N TRP A 246 -6.63 -19.59 6.08
CA TRP A 246 -6.56 -20.81 5.27
C TRP A 246 -5.15 -21.08 4.68
N ASP A 247 -4.11 -20.51 5.29
CA ASP A 247 -2.68 -20.76 4.99
C ASP A 247 -2.27 -20.36 3.55
N THR A 248 -2.82 -19.25 3.03
CA THR A 248 -2.37 -18.66 1.76
C THR A 248 -1.84 -17.24 1.96
N MET A 249 -0.89 -16.82 1.12
CA MET A 249 -0.49 -15.42 1.08
C MET A 249 -1.56 -14.60 0.34
N LEU A 250 -1.96 -13.50 0.96
CA LEU A 250 -2.69 -12.40 0.36
C LEU A 250 -1.71 -11.27 0.10
N SER A 251 -1.55 -10.89 -1.15
CA SER A 251 -0.73 -9.75 -1.59
C SER A 251 -1.64 -8.55 -1.89
N SER A 252 -1.29 -7.33 -1.50
CA SER A 252 -2.08 -6.14 -1.80
C SER A 252 -1.50 -5.32 -2.95
N GLU A 253 -2.35 -4.87 -3.88
CA GLU A 253 -1.95 -3.91 -4.90
C GLU A 253 -2.22 -2.48 -4.45
N GLU A 254 -1.16 -1.71 -4.23
CA GLU A 254 -1.20 -0.33 -3.78
C GLU A 254 -1.27 0.64 -4.97
N ASN A 255 -2.36 0.53 -5.75
CA ASN A 255 -2.50 1.28 -6.99
C ASN A 255 -2.90 2.76 -6.78
N TYR A 256 -1.95 3.64 -6.45
CA TYR A 256 -2.20 5.08 -6.23
C TYR A 256 -2.80 5.87 -7.40
N ALA A 257 -2.84 5.32 -8.61
CA ALA A 257 -3.45 5.97 -9.77
C ALA A 257 -4.99 5.86 -9.79
N HIS A 258 -5.59 5.17 -8.81
CA HIS A 258 -7.04 4.99 -8.71
C HIS A 258 -7.90 6.24 -8.44
N PRO A 259 -7.41 7.39 -7.89
CA PRO A 259 -8.27 8.51 -7.57
C PRO A 259 -8.97 9.13 -8.78
N ARG A 260 -10.30 9.21 -8.67
CA ARG A 260 -11.20 9.90 -9.60
C ARG A 260 -11.19 11.41 -9.45
N VAL A 261 -11.14 11.84 -8.19
CA VAL A 261 -11.21 13.22 -7.74
C VAL A 261 -10.12 13.47 -6.69
N SER A 262 -9.52 14.66 -6.74
CA SER A 262 -8.40 15.04 -5.88
C SER A 262 -8.84 15.40 -4.45
N LEU A 263 -8.02 15.00 -3.47
CA LEU A 263 -8.12 15.35 -2.05
C LEU A 263 -9.52 15.08 -1.50
N THR A 264 -10.18 16.05 -0.87
CA THR A 264 -11.52 15.93 -0.27
C THR A 264 -12.68 16.23 -1.22
N ALA A 265 -12.42 16.55 -2.50
CA ALA A 265 -13.48 16.88 -3.47
C ALA A 265 -14.42 15.70 -3.76
N ASN A 266 -15.71 15.93 -3.94
CA ASN A 266 -16.67 14.91 -4.33
C ASN A 266 -16.84 14.85 -5.85
N VAL A 267 -17.41 13.77 -6.38
CA VAL A 267 -17.70 13.67 -7.82
C VAL A 267 -18.82 14.64 -8.18
N GLY A 268 -19.80 14.83 -7.29
CA GLY A 268 -20.84 15.86 -7.41
C GLY A 268 -20.30 17.28 -7.61
N ASP A 269 -19.12 17.62 -7.06
CA ASP A 269 -18.51 18.93 -7.24
C ASP A 269 -18.14 19.20 -8.71
N ILE A 270 -17.71 18.17 -9.44
CA ILE A 270 -17.43 18.26 -10.88
C ILE A 270 -18.72 18.51 -11.66
N VAL A 271 -19.78 17.75 -11.34
CA VAL A 271 -21.08 17.87 -12.03
C VAL A 271 -21.71 19.25 -11.78
N ASP A 272 -21.63 19.75 -10.55
CA ASP A 272 -22.15 21.08 -10.18
C ASP A 272 -21.35 22.23 -10.80
N ALA A 273 -20.03 22.09 -10.87
CA ALA A 273 -19.16 23.07 -11.53
C ALA A 273 -19.30 23.04 -13.07
N GLY A 274 -19.70 21.89 -13.63
CA GLY A 274 -19.72 21.62 -15.06
C GLY A 274 -18.32 21.51 -15.67
N SER A 275 -17.31 21.25 -14.85
CA SER A 275 -15.90 21.09 -15.26
C SER A 275 -15.10 20.39 -14.16
N GLY A 276 -14.22 19.45 -14.53
CA GLY A 276 -13.29 18.77 -13.62
C GLY A 276 -11.99 19.53 -13.32
N LYS A 277 -11.78 20.73 -13.90
CA LYS A 277 -10.58 21.55 -13.66
C LYS A 277 -10.35 21.82 -12.16
N GLY A 278 -9.17 21.42 -11.67
CA GLY A 278 -8.81 21.55 -10.25
C GLY A 278 -9.31 20.42 -9.35
N LEU A 279 -10.13 19.52 -9.89
CA LEU A 279 -10.82 18.46 -9.13
C LEU A 279 -10.50 17.07 -9.64
N ILE A 280 -10.13 16.90 -10.91
CA ILE A 280 -9.94 15.58 -11.53
C ILE A 280 -8.62 14.91 -11.08
N GLY A 281 -8.70 13.62 -10.80
CA GLY A 281 -7.57 12.75 -10.39
C GLY A 281 -6.97 11.94 -11.54
N ALA A 282 -5.94 11.15 -11.23
CA ALA A 282 -5.12 10.46 -12.22
C ALA A 282 -5.83 9.37 -13.02
N CYS A 283 -6.83 8.68 -12.45
CA CYS A 283 -7.44 7.51 -13.12
C CYS A 283 -8.05 7.86 -14.49
N GLN A 284 -8.45 9.12 -14.65
CA GLN A 284 -9.07 9.68 -15.85
C GLN A 284 -8.10 9.77 -17.03
N PHE A 285 -6.80 9.68 -16.77
CA PHE A 285 -5.73 9.76 -17.77
C PHE A 285 -5.02 8.42 -17.95
N TRP A 286 -5.55 7.32 -17.42
CA TRP A 286 -4.91 6.02 -17.47
C TRP A 286 -4.56 5.61 -18.90
N ASN A 287 -5.51 5.67 -19.83
CA ASN A 287 -5.29 5.34 -21.25
C ASN A 287 -4.74 6.51 -22.10
N ARG A 288 -4.16 7.54 -21.48
CA ARG A 288 -3.45 8.57 -22.23
C ARG A 288 -2.11 8.03 -22.75
N PRO A 289 -1.67 8.32 -24.00
CA PRO A 289 -0.28 8.12 -24.41
C PRO A 289 0.71 8.82 -23.47
N ASN A 290 1.77 8.12 -23.03
CA ASN A 290 2.67 8.58 -21.96
C ASN A 290 1.90 9.07 -20.72
N PRO A 291 1.12 8.20 -20.05
CA PRO A 291 0.12 8.64 -19.07
C PRO A 291 0.74 9.37 -17.87
N SER A 292 1.94 8.97 -17.43
CA SER A 292 2.65 9.63 -16.33
C SER A 292 3.06 11.09 -16.61
N GLU A 293 3.01 11.57 -17.85
CA GLU A 293 3.35 12.95 -18.21
C GLU A 293 2.21 13.94 -17.97
N ILE A 294 1.02 13.50 -17.56
CA ILE A 294 -0.16 14.36 -17.44
C ILE A 294 0.05 15.56 -16.51
N GLN A 295 0.79 15.42 -15.40
CA GLN A 295 1.03 16.55 -14.50
C GLN A 295 1.76 17.68 -15.21
N SER A 296 2.82 17.34 -15.97
CA SER A 296 3.57 18.34 -16.75
C SER A 296 2.71 18.97 -17.84
N ALA A 297 1.82 18.20 -18.46
CA ALA A 297 0.87 18.69 -19.45
C ALA A 297 -0.14 19.67 -18.84
N VAL A 298 -0.74 19.34 -17.69
CA VAL A 298 -1.65 20.22 -16.94
C VAL A 298 -0.96 21.53 -16.54
N ASP A 299 0.29 21.46 -16.07
CA ASP A 299 1.09 22.65 -15.76
C ASP A 299 1.30 23.56 -16.98
N GLU A 300 1.58 22.98 -18.15
CA GLU A 300 1.72 23.72 -19.40
C GLU A 300 0.39 24.34 -19.86
N TYR A 301 -0.70 23.57 -19.79
CA TYR A 301 -2.01 23.96 -20.31
C TYR A 301 -2.68 25.06 -19.50
N TYR A 302 -2.45 25.08 -18.18
CA TYR A 302 -3.18 25.95 -17.26
C TYR A 302 -2.28 26.96 -16.52
N GLY A 303 -0.95 26.80 -16.54
CA GLY A 303 -0.01 27.76 -15.97
C GLY A 303 -0.29 28.04 -14.49
N GLU A 304 -0.58 29.30 -14.14
CA GLU A 304 -0.93 29.68 -12.76
C GLU A 304 -2.25 29.07 -12.24
N GLU A 305 -3.06 28.49 -13.13
CA GLU A 305 -4.31 27.80 -12.78
C GLU A 305 -4.17 26.27 -12.81
N SER A 306 -2.94 25.74 -12.88
CA SER A 306 -2.70 24.30 -12.75
C SER A 306 -2.94 23.81 -11.31
N TRP A 307 -3.09 22.50 -11.17
CA TRP A 307 -3.26 21.83 -9.87
C TRP A 307 -2.47 20.51 -9.87
N SER A 308 -2.32 19.92 -8.69
CA SER A 308 -1.74 18.58 -8.55
C SER A 308 -2.79 17.52 -8.90
N VAL A 309 -2.53 16.74 -9.94
CA VAL A 309 -3.38 15.61 -10.36
C VAL A 309 -3.10 14.43 -9.42
N GLN A 310 -3.96 14.22 -8.41
CA GLN A 310 -3.68 13.22 -7.37
C GLN A 310 -3.46 11.82 -7.98
N GLY A 311 -2.33 11.20 -7.64
CA GLY A 311 -1.95 9.84 -8.07
C GLY A 311 -1.21 9.74 -9.42
N TYR A 312 -0.90 10.86 -10.10
CA TYR A 312 -0.39 10.81 -11.48
C TYR A 312 0.93 10.04 -11.63
N TRP A 313 1.79 10.10 -10.61
CA TRP A 313 3.10 9.47 -10.60
C TRP A 313 3.01 7.93 -10.59
N ALA A 314 1.91 7.37 -10.10
CA ALA A 314 1.70 5.92 -10.08
C ALA A 314 1.22 5.35 -11.43
N MET A 315 0.95 6.22 -12.41
CA MET A 315 0.80 5.80 -13.81
C MET A 315 2.15 5.47 -14.47
N THR A 316 3.26 5.64 -13.75
CA THR A 316 4.55 5.11 -14.21
C THR A 316 4.49 3.59 -14.35
N GLY A 317 5.20 3.06 -15.35
CA GLY A 317 5.22 1.61 -15.63
C GLY A 317 3.94 1.01 -16.25
N VAL A 318 2.90 1.79 -16.56
CA VAL A 318 1.70 1.30 -17.29
C VAL A 318 2.07 0.75 -18.68
N GLU A 319 2.97 1.40 -19.40
CA GLU A 319 3.41 0.93 -20.72
C GLU A 319 4.28 -0.34 -20.60
N LEU A 320 5.12 -0.43 -19.56
CA LEU A 320 5.86 -1.67 -19.26
C LEU A 320 4.92 -2.82 -18.91
N LEU A 321 3.79 -2.53 -18.26
CA LEU A 321 2.73 -3.50 -17.99
C LEU A 321 2.04 -3.97 -19.27
N ALA A 322 1.83 -3.10 -20.25
CA ALA A 322 1.36 -3.52 -21.57
C ALA A 322 2.33 -4.54 -22.21
N TYR A 323 3.64 -4.31 -22.14
CA TYR A 323 4.64 -5.24 -22.69
C TYR A 323 4.73 -6.55 -21.90
N TYR A 324 4.53 -6.49 -20.58
CA TYR A 324 4.39 -7.68 -19.74
C TYR A 324 3.22 -8.57 -20.20
N LEU A 325 2.11 -7.95 -20.61
CA LEU A 325 0.93 -8.63 -21.18
C LEU A 325 1.09 -9.00 -22.65
N GLY A 326 2.20 -8.60 -23.29
CA GLY A 326 2.52 -8.97 -24.67
C GLY A 326 2.11 -7.95 -25.73
N ALA A 327 1.79 -6.72 -25.35
CA ALA A 327 1.55 -5.64 -26.30
C ALA A 327 2.78 -5.36 -27.18
N ASP A 328 2.53 -4.94 -28.42
CA ASP A 328 3.59 -4.49 -29.32
C ASP A 328 4.19 -3.17 -28.82
N ARG A 329 5.53 -3.07 -28.91
CA ARG A 329 6.30 -1.89 -28.49
C ARG A 329 6.31 -0.79 -29.54
N VAL A 330 5.12 -0.34 -29.94
CA VAL A 330 4.94 0.61 -31.04
C VAL A 330 5.43 2.02 -30.68
N ASP A 331 5.40 2.34 -29.39
CA ASP A 331 5.74 3.63 -28.81
C ASP A 331 7.25 3.78 -28.50
N GLN A 332 8.07 2.75 -28.74
CA GLN A 332 9.51 2.79 -28.47
C GLN A 332 10.31 3.33 -29.67
N ALA A 333 11.06 4.43 -29.49
CA ALA A 333 11.84 5.05 -30.56
C ALA A 333 13.04 4.19 -31.06
N ALA A 334 13.47 3.21 -30.25
CA ALA A 334 14.62 2.35 -30.54
C ALA A 334 14.29 0.88 -30.26
N PRO A 335 14.98 -0.07 -30.93
CA PRO A 335 14.82 -1.48 -30.61
C PRO A 335 15.35 -1.79 -29.18
N PRO A 336 14.93 -2.90 -28.59
CA PRO A 336 15.42 -3.33 -27.29
C PRO A 336 16.94 -3.44 -27.21
N HIS A 337 17.51 -3.13 -26.05
CA HIS A 337 18.96 -3.07 -25.81
C HIS A 337 19.73 -2.07 -26.70
N ALA A 338 19.04 -1.14 -27.36
CA ALA A 338 19.69 0.06 -27.85
C ALA A 338 20.35 0.80 -26.68
N ASP A 339 21.35 1.64 -26.99
CA ASP A 339 21.95 2.48 -25.96
C ASP A 339 20.83 3.26 -25.24
N SER A 340 20.85 3.29 -23.90
CA SER A 340 19.85 4.02 -23.11
C SER A 340 19.66 5.47 -23.56
N ALA A 341 20.70 6.10 -24.12
CA ALA A 341 20.63 7.45 -24.66
C ALA A 341 19.81 7.57 -25.98
N GLU A 342 19.52 6.44 -26.63
CA GLU A 342 18.70 6.33 -27.85
C GLU A 342 17.27 5.86 -27.54
N GLN A 343 17.01 5.39 -26.31
CA GLN A 343 15.70 4.94 -25.86
C GLN A 343 14.85 6.16 -25.44
N ALA A 344 13.67 6.29 -26.04
CA ALA A 344 12.65 7.29 -25.68
C ALA A 344 11.28 6.75 -26.05
N ASN A 345 10.27 7.06 -25.23
CA ASN A 345 8.88 6.84 -25.61
C ASN A 345 8.47 7.89 -26.65
N THR A 346 7.56 7.50 -27.52
CA THR A 346 6.84 8.36 -28.46
C THR A 346 5.38 8.46 -28.04
N THR A 347 4.55 9.17 -28.78
CA THR A 347 3.10 9.26 -28.53
C THR A 347 2.30 8.35 -29.46
N GLU A 348 2.95 7.41 -30.15
CA GLU A 348 2.24 6.39 -30.93
C GLU A 348 1.41 5.51 -29.96
N PRO A 349 0.09 5.42 -30.14
CA PRO A 349 -0.77 4.79 -29.14
C PRO A 349 -0.62 3.26 -29.15
N ILE A 350 -0.48 2.68 -27.97
CA ILE A 350 -0.58 1.24 -27.75
C ILE A 350 -2.07 0.83 -27.82
N GLY A 351 -2.39 -0.06 -28.75
CA GLY A 351 -3.71 -0.68 -28.92
C GLY A 351 -3.80 -2.02 -28.18
N ASP A 352 -3.99 -3.11 -28.94
CA ASP A 352 -4.11 -4.48 -28.41
C ASP A 352 -3.09 -4.80 -27.30
N GLY A 353 -3.59 -5.27 -26.15
CA GLY A 353 -2.78 -5.63 -24.98
C GLY A 353 -2.52 -4.48 -24.01
N TYR A 354 -3.11 -3.30 -24.22
CA TYR A 354 -3.07 -2.21 -23.23
C TYR A 354 -3.82 -2.60 -21.94
N PRO A 355 -3.26 -2.35 -20.75
CA PRO A 355 -3.85 -2.80 -19.50
C PRO A 355 -5.10 -1.99 -19.11
N ASN A 356 -6.19 -2.68 -18.77
CA ASN A 356 -7.42 -2.09 -18.23
C ASN A 356 -7.22 -1.61 -16.77
N PRO A 357 -7.49 -0.33 -16.43
CA PRO A 357 -7.25 0.20 -15.08
C PRO A 357 -8.04 -0.51 -13.98
N TYR A 358 -9.20 -1.06 -14.30
CA TYR A 358 -10.08 -1.73 -13.36
C TYR A 358 -9.64 -3.17 -13.03
N ARG A 359 -8.56 -3.67 -13.67
CA ARG A 359 -7.92 -4.94 -13.31
C ARG A 359 -6.90 -4.81 -12.18
N TYR A 360 -6.65 -3.63 -11.64
CA TYR A 360 -5.61 -3.37 -10.62
C TYR A 360 -6.11 -2.59 -9.41
N GLY A 361 -5.53 -2.88 -8.25
CA GLY A 361 -5.87 -2.28 -6.96
C GLY A 361 -6.72 -3.21 -6.10
N TYR A 362 -6.32 -4.49 -5.99
CA TYR A 362 -7.04 -5.53 -5.24
C TYR A 362 -6.10 -6.38 -4.39
N HIS A 363 -6.64 -7.06 -3.38
CA HIS A 363 -5.96 -8.16 -2.73
C HIS A 363 -5.92 -9.41 -3.65
N VAL A 364 -4.77 -10.09 -3.67
CA VAL A 364 -4.46 -11.24 -4.52
C VAL A 364 -4.12 -12.45 -3.66
N ASP A 365 -5.01 -13.45 -3.66
CA ASP A 365 -4.82 -14.72 -2.95
C ASP A 365 -4.02 -15.71 -3.80
N ILE A 366 -2.88 -16.14 -3.28
CA ILE A 366 -1.98 -17.10 -3.93
C ILE A 366 -2.37 -18.51 -3.47
N ARG A 367 -3.38 -19.06 -4.13
CA ARG A 367 -3.95 -20.37 -3.81
C ARG A 367 -3.06 -21.51 -4.29
N GLU A 368 -3.25 -22.67 -3.65
CA GLU A 368 -2.42 -23.87 -3.84
C GLU A 368 -0.91 -23.54 -3.73
N PRO A 369 -0.46 -22.95 -2.61
CA PRO A 369 0.88 -22.33 -2.50
C PRO A 369 2.04 -23.30 -2.77
N ALA A 370 1.82 -24.61 -2.54
CA ALA A 370 2.79 -25.67 -2.78
C ALA A 370 2.72 -26.33 -4.17
N ALA A 371 1.78 -25.93 -5.03
CA ALA A 371 1.69 -26.45 -6.40
C ALA A 371 2.90 -26.02 -7.23
N GLU A 372 3.20 -26.73 -8.32
CA GLU A 372 4.29 -26.30 -9.25
C GLU A 372 4.07 -24.86 -9.73
N THR A 373 2.82 -24.54 -10.08
CA THR A 373 2.35 -23.19 -10.42
C THR A 373 1.18 -22.82 -9.50
N PRO A 374 1.40 -22.01 -8.46
CA PRO A 374 0.32 -21.44 -7.64
C PRO A 374 -0.71 -20.69 -8.48
N GLN A 375 -1.95 -20.66 -8.02
CA GLN A 375 -3.08 -20.05 -8.75
C GLN A 375 -3.48 -18.74 -8.08
N PRO A 376 -3.29 -17.58 -8.73
CA PRO A 376 -3.69 -16.31 -8.15
C PRO A 376 -5.20 -16.06 -8.35
N VAL A 377 -5.82 -15.43 -7.37
CA VAL A 377 -7.20 -14.94 -7.42
C VAL A 377 -7.22 -13.49 -6.96
N LYS A 378 -7.79 -12.59 -7.75
CA LYS A 378 -8.10 -11.23 -7.28
C LYS A 378 -9.48 -11.21 -6.62
N TYR A 379 -9.58 -10.65 -5.42
CA TYR A 379 -10.86 -10.40 -4.76
C TYR A 379 -11.42 -9.04 -5.18
N TYR A 380 -11.88 -8.94 -6.43
CA TYR A 380 -12.56 -7.77 -6.97
C TYR A 380 -13.75 -7.30 -6.13
N VAL A 381 -14.44 -8.22 -5.45
CA VAL A 381 -15.58 -7.93 -4.56
C VAL A 381 -15.20 -7.14 -3.31
N MET A 382 -13.91 -7.11 -2.93
CA MET A 382 -13.41 -6.28 -1.83
C MET A 382 -13.20 -4.81 -2.26
N GLY A 383 -13.44 -4.50 -3.53
CA GLY A 383 -13.34 -3.13 -4.05
C GLY A 383 -11.93 -2.75 -4.44
N ARG A 384 -11.82 -1.58 -5.09
CA ARG A 384 -10.61 -1.11 -5.74
C ARG A 384 -10.04 0.12 -5.04
N ALA A 385 -8.84 -0.01 -4.51
CA ALA A 385 -8.12 1.11 -3.89
C ALA A 385 -6.60 0.98 -4.07
N ALA A 386 -5.85 1.85 -3.39
CA ALA A 386 -4.43 1.63 -3.15
C ALA A 386 -4.31 0.84 -1.86
N TRP A 387 -4.45 -0.49 -1.94
CA TRP A 387 -4.49 -1.34 -0.76
C TRP A 387 -3.10 -1.57 -0.21
N GLU A 388 -2.93 -1.33 1.09
CA GLU A 388 -1.70 -1.61 1.81
C GLU A 388 -1.82 -2.99 2.47
N ALA A 389 -2.66 -3.10 3.48
CA ALA A 389 -2.81 -4.29 4.31
C ALA A 389 -4.27 -4.80 4.35
N PRO A 390 -4.51 -6.10 4.13
CA PRO A 390 -5.71 -6.79 4.58
C PRO A 390 -5.48 -7.42 5.98
N ASP A 391 -6.52 -7.51 6.80
CA ASP A 391 -6.51 -8.35 8.02
C ASP A 391 -7.77 -9.23 7.99
N VAL A 392 -7.58 -10.50 7.61
CA VAL A 392 -8.67 -11.46 7.49
C VAL A 392 -8.96 -12.10 8.84
N GLN A 393 -10.14 -11.82 9.36
CA GLN A 393 -10.56 -12.30 10.67
C GLN A 393 -10.82 -13.80 10.71
N SER A 394 -10.80 -14.37 11.92
CA SER A 394 -10.93 -15.81 12.15
C SER A 394 -12.33 -16.38 11.90
N ASP A 395 -13.33 -15.55 11.58
CA ASP A 395 -14.59 -16.05 11.00
C ASP A 395 -14.47 -16.42 9.52
N GLU A 396 -13.29 -16.17 8.91
CA GLU A 396 -12.96 -16.38 7.51
C GLU A 396 -13.87 -15.58 6.56
N ARG A 397 -14.50 -14.51 7.05
CA ARG A 397 -15.50 -13.73 6.31
C ARG A 397 -15.22 -12.23 6.37
N THR A 398 -14.88 -11.74 7.56
CA THR A 398 -14.66 -10.33 7.81
C THR A 398 -13.22 -9.98 7.47
N VAL A 399 -13.03 -8.93 6.69
CA VAL A 399 -11.70 -8.43 6.29
C VAL A 399 -11.68 -6.93 6.58
N TYR A 400 -10.67 -6.48 7.32
CA TYR A 400 -10.34 -5.05 7.43
C TYR A 400 -9.30 -4.70 6.39
N GLU A 401 -9.46 -3.54 5.75
CA GLU A 401 -8.65 -3.18 4.58
C GLU A 401 -8.16 -1.73 4.72
N CYS A 402 -6.85 -1.53 4.75
CA CYS A 402 -6.23 -0.21 4.84
C CYS A 402 -5.82 0.29 3.44
N SER A 403 -6.19 1.53 3.10
CA SER A 403 -5.78 2.16 1.84
C SER A 403 -4.85 3.34 2.06
N ASP A 404 -3.64 3.23 1.52
CA ASP A 404 -2.58 4.21 1.71
C ASP A 404 -2.67 5.40 0.74
N GLY A 405 -2.40 6.60 1.28
CA GLY A 405 -2.25 7.90 0.63
C GLY A 405 -3.29 8.94 1.06
N ASP A 406 -3.15 10.15 0.51
CA ASP A 406 -3.95 11.32 0.92
C ASP A 406 -5.47 11.09 0.80
N SER A 407 -6.15 11.06 1.96
CA SER A 407 -7.61 10.88 2.07
C SER A 407 -8.12 9.62 1.39
N LYS A 408 -7.63 8.42 1.73
CA LYS A 408 -8.03 7.19 1.04
C LYS A 408 -8.84 6.20 1.89
N GLY A 409 -8.74 6.26 3.22
CA GLY A 409 -9.68 5.58 4.11
C GLY A 409 -9.25 4.19 4.59
N VAL A 410 -9.99 3.68 5.57
CA VAL A 410 -10.01 2.26 5.98
C VAL A 410 -11.35 1.68 5.54
N TYR A 411 -11.42 0.42 5.15
CA TYR A 411 -12.63 -0.25 4.68
C TYR A 411 -12.82 -1.58 5.40
N LYS A 412 -13.98 -2.18 5.19
CA LYS A 412 -14.30 -3.52 5.68
C LYS A 412 -15.10 -4.29 4.65
N PHE A 413 -14.75 -5.54 4.40
CA PHE A 413 -15.55 -6.47 3.63
C PHE A 413 -16.09 -7.59 4.52
N VAL A 414 -17.31 -8.05 4.25
CA VAL A 414 -17.90 -9.21 4.94
C VAL A 414 -18.49 -10.17 3.92
N ALA A 415 -17.89 -11.34 3.78
CA ALA A 415 -18.40 -12.42 2.93
C ALA A 415 -19.69 -13.04 3.49
N GLU A 416 -20.59 -13.55 2.65
CA GLU A 416 -21.83 -14.23 3.05
C GLU A 416 -21.57 -15.60 3.72
N GLU A 417 -20.59 -16.34 3.23
CA GLU A 417 -20.08 -17.60 3.78
C GLU A 417 -18.55 -17.50 3.97
N PRO A 418 -17.93 -18.34 4.82
CA PRO A 418 -16.47 -18.41 4.91
C PRO A 418 -15.81 -18.48 3.53
N ILE A 419 -14.86 -17.60 3.23
CA ILE A 419 -14.16 -17.52 1.95
C ILE A 419 -13.58 -18.88 1.48
N PRO A 420 -12.93 -19.70 2.33
CA PRO A 420 -12.41 -21.00 1.90
C PRO A 420 -13.50 -22.07 1.68
N SER A 421 -14.77 -21.78 2.00
CA SER A 421 -15.89 -22.72 1.80
C SER A 421 -16.46 -22.70 0.38
N TYR A 422 -16.19 -21.66 -0.40
CA TYR A 422 -16.60 -21.58 -1.80
C TYR A 422 -15.75 -22.52 -2.65
N ASP A 423 -16.41 -23.37 -3.45
CA ASP A 423 -15.73 -24.27 -4.39
C ASP A 423 -15.00 -23.48 -5.50
N ASP A 424 -15.59 -22.36 -5.94
CA ASP A 424 -15.00 -21.43 -6.90
C ASP A 424 -14.75 -20.07 -6.22
N PRO A 425 -13.51 -19.52 -6.22
CA PRO A 425 -13.22 -18.18 -5.72
C PRO A 425 -14.10 -17.07 -6.32
N MET A 426 -14.57 -17.25 -7.55
CA MET A 426 -15.39 -16.25 -8.22
C MET A 426 -16.83 -16.23 -7.67
N ASP A 427 -17.25 -17.27 -6.95
CA ASP A 427 -18.55 -17.32 -6.28
C ASP A 427 -18.55 -16.61 -4.91
N VAL A 428 -17.41 -16.12 -4.42
CA VAL A 428 -17.33 -15.37 -3.16
C VAL A 428 -18.27 -14.17 -3.24
N GLU A 429 -19.33 -14.18 -2.43
CA GLU A 429 -20.33 -13.13 -2.31
C GLU A 429 -20.15 -12.40 -0.99
N GLY A 430 -20.37 -11.09 -0.98
CA GLY A 430 -20.33 -10.32 0.26
C GLY A 430 -20.69 -8.86 0.06
N THR A 431 -20.49 -8.09 1.13
CA THR A 431 -20.82 -6.67 1.19
C THR A 431 -19.56 -5.87 1.54
N LEU A 432 -19.30 -4.82 0.77
CA LEU A 432 -18.23 -3.85 1.04
C LEU A 432 -18.77 -2.69 1.89
N TYR A 433 -17.98 -2.23 2.87
CA TYR A 433 -18.35 -1.19 3.81
C TYR A 433 -17.28 -0.09 3.87
N ALA A 434 -17.73 1.15 4.09
CA ALA A 434 -16.89 2.28 4.44
C ALA A 434 -17.25 2.80 5.85
N PRO A 435 -16.30 3.36 6.60
CA PRO A 435 -16.53 3.85 7.95
C PRO A 435 -17.24 5.20 7.94
N LYS A 436 -17.99 5.44 9.01
CA LYS A 436 -18.48 6.76 9.40
C LYS A 436 -18.09 7.03 10.83
N ILE A 437 -17.33 8.10 11.06
CA ILE A 437 -17.03 8.58 12.41
C ILE A 437 -18.20 9.40 12.94
N THR A 438 -18.64 9.09 14.15
CA THR A 438 -19.93 9.57 14.68
C THR A 438 -19.84 10.42 15.94
N ASN A 439 -18.73 10.34 16.69
CA ASN A 439 -18.56 11.10 17.92
C ASN A 439 -18.10 12.53 17.65
N ALA A 440 -18.73 13.49 18.35
CA ALA A 440 -18.45 14.91 18.18
C ALA A 440 -17.06 15.35 18.68
N ASP A 441 -16.41 14.54 19.53
CA ASP A 441 -15.08 14.84 20.04
C ASP A 441 -14.01 14.73 18.93
N ALA A 442 -14.29 13.95 17.88
CA ALA A 442 -13.43 13.81 16.70
C ALA A 442 -13.31 15.10 15.85
N VAL A 443 -14.18 16.10 16.06
CA VAL A 443 -14.17 17.39 15.34
C VAL A 443 -13.87 18.60 16.23
N ALA A 444 -13.33 18.37 17.43
CA ALA A 444 -13.20 19.38 18.46
C ALA A 444 -11.84 20.11 18.52
N GLY A 445 -10.89 19.80 17.63
CA GLY A 445 -9.50 20.29 17.72
C GLY A 445 -8.85 19.83 19.02
N SER A 446 -8.97 18.53 19.30
CA SER A 446 -8.41 17.87 20.47
C SER A 446 -7.25 16.98 20.02
N SER A 447 -6.33 16.68 20.93
CA SER A 447 -5.23 15.77 20.63
C SER A 447 -5.73 14.37 20.26
N PRO A 448 -5.18 13.73 19.22
CA PRO A 448 -5.49 12.34 18.91
C PRO A 448 -5.08 11.37 20.03
N ALA A 449 -4.27 11.78 21.01
CA ALA A 449 -3.96 10.95 22.19
C ALA A 449 -5.13 10.80 23.19
N GLU A 450 -6.13 11.69 23.11
CA GLU A 450 -7.23 11.81 24.08
C GLU A 450 -8.60 11.45 23.49
N VAL A 451 -8.69 11.18 22.18
CA VAL A 451 -9.94 10.96 21.47
C VAL A 451 -10.00 9.54 20.91
N ASP A 452 -10.98 8.77 21.37
CA ASP A 452 -11.37 7.53 20.71
C ASP A 452 -12.26 7.87 19.50
N LEU A 453 -12.19 7.09 18.41
CA LEU A 453 -13.04 7.27 17.24
C LEU A 453 -14.22 6.29 17.29
N GLU A 454 -15.46 6.78 17.34
CA GLU A 454 -16.68 5.95 17.30
C GLU A 454 -17.10 5.68 15.85
N ILE A 455 -17.09 4.41 15.44
CA ILE A 455 -17.29 3.99 14.05
C ILE A 455 -18.66 3.34 13.86
N GLU A 456 -19.37 3.78 12.81
CA GLU A 456 -20.44 3.03 12.16
C GLU A 456 -19.96 2.56 10.77
N TRP A 457 -20.19 1.31 10.42
CA TRP A 457 -19.85 0.78 9.09
C TRP A 457 -21.04 0.91 8.14
N TRP A 458 -20.92 1.75 7.13
CA TRP A 458 -21.96 1.96 6.12
C TRP A 458 -21.73 1.02 4.92
N PRO A 459 -22.72 0.21 4.54
CA PRO A 459 -22.58 -0.67 3.38
C PRO A 459 -22.59 0.15 2.09
N LEU A 460 -21.63 -0.10 1.22
CA LEU A 460 -21.56 0.46 -0.13
C LEU A 460 -22.40 -0.35 -1.12
N GLY A 461 -22.37 -1.68 -1.02
CA GLY A 461 -23.18 -2.58 -1.85
C GLY A 461 -22.70 -4.02 -1.76
N SER A 462 -23.50 -4.94 -2.31
CA SER A 462 -23.22 -6.38 -2.33
C SER A 462 -23.11 -6.92 -3.76
N ALA A 463 -22.19 -7.86 -3.96
CA ALA A 463 -21.96 -8.55 -5.23
C ALA A 463 -21.22 -9.87 -5.02
N THR A 464 -21.16 -10.69 -6.07
CA THR A 464 -20.16 -11.77 -6.16
C THR A 464 -18.87 -11.28 -6.81
N ASN A 465 -17.75 -11.94 -6.50
CA ASN A 465 -16.47 -11.66 -7.14
C ASN A 465 -16.53 -11.83 -8.67
N GLY A 466 -17.33 -12.79 -9.15
CA GLY A 466 -17.61 -13.00 -10.56
C GLY A 466 -18.43 -11.88 -11.21
N GLU A 467 -19.45 -11.35 -10.53
CA GLU A 467 -20.22 -10.19 -11.04
C GLU A 467 -19.29 -8.99 -11.25
N VAL A 468 -18.40 -8.70 -10.29
CA VAL A 468 -17.44 -7.59 -10.43
C VAL A 468 -16.45 -7.86 -11.56
N ALA A 469 -15.93 -9.08 -11.68
CA ALA A 469 -15.03 -9.46 -12.77
C ALA A 469 -15.68 -9.30 -14.16
N ASP A 470 -16.97 -9.60 -14.28
CA ASP A 470 -17.75 -9.41 -15.51
C ASP A 470 -17.92 -7.92 -15.85
N TRP A 471 -18.19 -7.06 -14.87
CA TRP A 471 -18.23 -5.61 -15.08
C TRP A 471 -16.88 -5.05 -15.51
N ILE A 472 -15.78 -5.51 -14.91
CA ILE A 472 -14.42 -5.10 -15.30
C ILE A 472 -14.14 -5.48 -16.76
N ALA A 473 -14.60 -6.65 -17.20
CA ALA A 473 -14.34 -7.17 -18.54
C ALA A 473 -14.93 -6.30 -19.66
N GLU A 474 -15.93 -5.47 -19.36
CA GLU A 474 -16.50 -4.51 -20.32
C GLU A 474 -15.48 -3.46 -20.78
N TYR A 475 -14.39 -3.26 -20.01
CA TYR A 475 -13.35 -2.27 -20.26
C TYR A 475 -12.03 -2.88 -20.77
N ASP A 476 -11.96 -4.20 -21.00
CA ASP A 476 -10.72 -4.88 -21.40
C ASP A 476 -10.19 -4.47 -22.79
N ASP A 477 -11.08 -3.96 -23.66
CA ASP A 477 -10.74 -3.49 -25.01
C ASP A 477 -10.48 -1.97 -25.06
N VAL A 478 -10.48 -1.25 -23.92
CA VAL A 478 -10.20 0.20 -23.86
C VAL A 478 -8.70 0.44 -23.86
N THR A 479 -8.22 1.24 -24.82
CA THR A 479 -6.79 1.44 -25.09
C THR A 479 -6.43 2.92 -25.25
N GLN A 480 -5.16 3.21 -25.56
CA GLN A 480 -4.72 4.56 -25.90
C GLN A 480 -5.29 5.07 -27.22
N VAL A 481 -5.74 4.17 -28.10
CA VAL A 481 -6.46 4.53 -29.34
C VAL A 481 -7.81 5.15 -29.00
N ASP A 482 -8.53 4.58 -28.03
CA ASP A 482 -9.85 5.06 -27.59
C ASP A 482 -9.74 6.44 -26.94
N TYR A 483 -8.73 6.66 -26.08
CA TYR A 483 -8.49 7.96 -25.47
C TYR A 483 -8.42 9.08 -26.51
N LEU A 484 -7.65 8.87 -27.58
CA LEU A 484 -7.47 9.85 -28.65
C LEU A 484 -8.73 9.99 -29.51
N ALA A 485 -9.41 8.88 -29.84
CA ALA A 485 -10.57 8.87 -30.72
C ALA A 485 -11.83 9.44 -30.06
N THR A 486 -12.03 9.18 -28.76
CA THR A 486 -13.17 9.66 -27.97
C THR A 486 -13.03 11.13 -27.62
N HIS A 487 -11.83 11.56 -27.19
CA HIS A 487 -11.64 12.88 -26.56
C HIS A 487 -11.05 13.94 -27.50
N SER A 488 -10.75 13.61 -28.76
CA SER A 488 -10.21 14.58 -29.71
C SER A 488 -10.78 14.41 -31.11
N SER A 489 -10.25 15.17 -32.08
CA SER A 489 -10.59 14.99 -33.50
C SER A 489 -9.72 13.95 -34.22
N TRP A 490 -8.85 13.24 -33.50
CA TRP A 490 -7.94 12.25 -34.07
C TRP A 490 -8.70 11.06 -34.66
N THR A 491 -8.09 10.40 -35.64
CA THR A 491 -8.59 9.17 -36.24
C THR A 491 -7.44 8.21 -36.40
N GLU A 492 -7.70 6.92 -36.16
CA GLU A 492 -6.67 5.87 -36.23
C GLU A 492 -5.83 5.94 -37.51
N GLY A 493 -4.50 5.98 -37.32
CA GLY A 493 -3.50 6.11 -38.38
C GLY A 493 -3.07 7.55 -38.69
N ASP A 494 -3.72 8.57 -38.10
CA ASP A 494 -3.19 9.94 -38.10
C ASP A 494 -2.04 10.08 -37.12
N GLU A 495 -1.12 11.02 -37.40
CA GLU A 495 -0.02 11.35 -36.47
C GLU A 495 -0.59 11.96 -35.18
N VAL A 496 -0.15 11.47 -34.02
CA VAL A 496 -0.48 12.06 -32.72
C VAL A 496 0.39 13.29 -32.50
N THR A 497 -0.17 14.48 -32.76
CA THR A 497 0.53 15.75 -32.52
C THR A 497 0.28 16.27 -31.10
N ALA A 498 1.11 17.21 -30.63
CA ALA A 498 0.92 17.85 -29.34
C ALA A 498 -0.46 18.54 -29.23
N GLU A 499 -0.97 19.11 -30.31
CA GLU A 499 -2.30 19.74 -30.33
C GLU A 499 -3.45 18.72 -30.23
N VAL A 500 -3.26 17.51 -30.76
CA VAL A 500 -4.23 16.41 -30.63
C VAL A 500 -4.28 15.96 -29.17
N LEU A 501 -3.12 15.73 -28.56
CA LEU A 501 -3.02 15.28 -27.18
C LEU A 501 -3.55 16.34 -26.19
N GLU A 502 -3.19 17.62 -26.39
CA GLU A 502 -3.75 18.72 -25.59
C GLU A 502 -5.28 18.81 -25.73
N ALA A 503 -5.83 18.59 -26.93
CA ALA A 503 -7.28 18.59 -27.12
C ALA A 503 -7.96 17.46 -26.35
N ALA A 504 -7.39 16.24 -26.39
CA ALA A 504 -7.88 15.09 -25.61
C ALA A 504 -7.82 15.37 -24.11
N ASP A 505 -6.67 15.80 -23.61
CA ASP A 505 -6.45 16.07 -22.19
C ASP A 505 -7.42 17.14 -21.67
N ARG A 506 -7.65 18.20 -22.44
CA ARG A 506 -8.60 19.27 -22.06
C ARG A 506 -10.05 18.79 -22.07
N GLU A 507 -10.44 17.94 -23.01
CA GLU A 507 -11.77 17.36 -23.04
C GLU A 507 -12.01 16.48 -21.80
N VAL A 508 -11.04 15.64 -21.43
CA VAL A 508 -11.09 14.82 -20.20
C VAL A 508 -11.12 15.69 -18.95
N VAL A 509 -10.34 16.77 -18.87
CA VAL A 509 -10.41 17.71 -17.73
C VAL A 509 -11.79 18.34 -17.61
N GLU A 510 -12.43 18.72 -18.72
CA GLU A 510 -13.73 19.38 -18.69
C GLU A 510 -14.86 18.38 -18.36
N ASN A 511 -14.90 17.24 -19.07
CA ASN A 511 -16.08 16.36 -19.09
C ASN A 511 -15.84 14.98 -18.45
N GLY A 512 -14.63 14.69 -17.98
CA GLY A 512 -14.21 13.35 -17.58
C GLY A 512 -13.88 12.45 -18.77
N ASN A 513 -13.25 11.32 -18.47
CA ASN A 513 -12.96 10.28 -19.45
C ASN A 513 -14.22 9.45 -19.70
N ALA A 514 -14.71 9.50 -20.93
CA ALA A 514 -15.94 8.84 -21.36
C ALA A 514 -15.75 7.36 -21.73
N ASP A 515 -14.51 6.85 -21.70
CA ASP A 515 -14.21 5.44 -21.98
C ASP A 515 -14.45 4.54 -20.74
N TYR A 516 -14.59 5.13 -19.55
CA TYR A 516 -14.76 4.43 -18.26
C TYR A 516 -16.08 4.80 -17.57
N VAL A 517 -16.33 4.29 -16.35
CA VAL A 517 -17.47 4.73 -15.50
C VAL A 517 -17.50 6.25 -15.48
N THR A 518 -18.63 6.93 -15.66
CA THR A 518 -18.68 8.41 -15.74
C THR A 518 -18.96 9.06 -14.39
N ASN A 519 -18.75 10.38 -14.31
CA ASN A 519 -19.06 11.14 -13.10
C ASN A 519 -20.56 11.13 -12.79
N GLU A 520 -21.40 11.16 -13.83
CA GLU A 520 -22.86 11.08 -13.72
C GLU A 520 -23.32 9.72 -13.20
N GLU A 521 -22.71 8.62 -13.62
CA GLU A 521 -23.04 7.28 -13.08
C GLU A 521 -22.79 7.21 -11.56
N ILE A 522 -21.69 7.79 -11.08
CA ILE A 522 -21.36 7.80 -9.64
C ILE A 522 -22.37 8.64 -8.85
N VAL A 523 -22.70 9.84 -9.34
CA VAL A 523 -23.70 10.71 -8.69
C VAL A 523 -25.10 10.09 -8.72
N GLU A 524 -25.47 9.46 -9.84
CA GLU A 524 -26.76 8.76 -9.96
C GLU A 524 -26.85 7.56 -9.01
N TRP A 525 -25.75 6.80 -8.85
CA TRP A 525 -25.68 5.74 -7.85
C TRP A 525 -25.88 6.31 -6.43
N ALA A 526 -25.17 7.38 -6.08
CA ALA A 526 -25.25 7.98 -4.75
C ALA A 526 -26.65 8.56 -4.44
N ASP A 527 -27.33 9.13 -5.44
CA ASP A 527 -28.72 9.61 -5.33
C ASP A 527 -29.73 8.48 -5.03
N GLN A 528 -29.43 7.25 -5.45
CA GLN A 528 -30.27 6.07 -5.22
C GLN A 528 -29.91 5.33 -3.92
N TRP A 529 -28.65 5.43 -3.47
CA TRP A 529 -28.12 4.70 -2.32
C TRP A 529 -28.84 5.02 -1.00
N SER A 530 -28.92 4.02 -0.12
CA SER A 530 -29.32 4.19 1.28
C SER A 530 -28.64 3.17 2.18
N ALA A 531 -28.08 3.60 3.31
CA ALA A 531 -27.46 2.70 4.30
C ALA A 531 -28.36 1.55 4.81
N ASN A 532 -29.70 1.65 4.69
CA ASN A 532 -30.62 0.59 5.12
C ASN A 532 -31.00 -0.40 4.00
N ASP A 533 -30.71 -0.06 2.74
CA ASP A 533 -31.06 -0.82 1.55
C ASP A 533 -30.06 -0.46 0.42
N PRO A 534 -28.76 -0.76 0.60
CA PRO A 534 -27.69 -0.26 -0.28
C PRO A 534 -27.78 -0.80 -1.70
N ASP A 535 -28.43 -1.95 -1.89
CA ASP A 535 -28.60 -2.59 -3.19
C ASP A 535 -29.85 -2.14 -3.95
N ASN A 536 -30.69 -1.27 -3.36
CA ASN A 536 -31.85 -0.69 -4.06
C ASN A 536 -31.41 0.46 -4.99
N VAL A 537 -30.51 0.13 -5.91
CA VAL A 537 -30.01 0.97 -7.01
C VAL A 537 -30.29 0.27 -8.34
N ASP A 538 -30.24 0.99 -9.45
CA ASP A 538 -30.35 0.39 -10.78
C ASP A 538 -29.22 -0.61 -11.03
N ASP A 539 -29.54 -1.74 -11.67
CA ASP A 539 -28.63 -2.88 -11.84
C ASP A 539 -27.27 -2.47 -12.47
N ASP A 540 -27.29 -1.55 -13.44
CA ASP A 540 -26.09 -1.08 -14.16
C ASP A 540 -25.17 -0.20 -13.29
N LEU A 541 -25.67 0.31 -12.16
CA LEU A 541 -24.94 1.15 -11.20
C LEU A 541 -24.33 0.35 -10.05
N ARG A 542 -24.69 -0.92 -9.87
CA ARG A 542 -24.14 -1.79 -8.80
C ARG A 542 -22.61 -1.92 -8.85
N LYS A 543 -22.00 -1.69 -10.02
CA LYS A 543 -20.54 -1.71 -10.23
C LYS A 543 -19.78 -0.56 -9.54
N VAL A 544 -20.43 0.59 -9.34
CA VAL A 544 -19.80 1.83 -8.86
C VAL A 544 -18.99 1.63 -7.57
N PRO A 545 -19.54 1.07 -6.48
CA PRO A 545 -18.80 0.91 -5.23
C PRO A 545 -17.60 -0.06 -5.31
N PHE A 546 -17.55 -0.93 -6.33
CA PHE A 546 -16.44 -1.88 -6.49
C PHE A 546 -15.34 -1.36 -7.42
N LEU A 547 -15.71 -0.61 -8.48
CA LEU A 547 -14.74 -0.08 -9.46
C LEU A 547 -14.18 1.30 -9.07
N GLU A 548 -14.99 2.09 -8.36
CA GLU A 548 -14.70 3.47 -7.97
C GLU A 548 -14.91 3.66 -6.45
N THR A 549 -14.47 2.66 -5.66
CA THR A 549 -14.74 2.50 -4.22
C THR A 549 -14.59 3.78 -3.41
N ARG A 550 -13.44 4.46 -3.53
CA ARG A 550 -13.20 5.74 -2.85
C ARG A 550 -14.17 6.82 -3.28
N ALA A 551 -14.43 6.96 -4.58
CA ALA A 551 -15.33 7.99 -5.09
C ALA A 551 -16.77 7.75 -4.63
N ALA A 552 -17.21 6.49 -4.63
CA ALA A 552 -18.50 6.07 -4.11
C ALA A 552 -18.64 6.38 -2.61
N ALA A 553 -17.67 5.98 -1.80
CA ALA A 553 -17.65 6.23 -0.35
C ALA A 553 -17.72 7.74 -0.02
N LYS A 554 -16.97 8.57 -0.76
CA LYS A 554 -17.00 10.04 -0.63
C LYS A 554 -18.36 10.63 -0.95
N GLU A 555 -18.96 10.21 -2.06
CA GLU A 555 -20.21 10.80 -2.55
C GLU A 555 -21.38 10.58 -1.58
N ILE A 556 -21.39 9.45 -0.85
CA ILE A 556 -22.37 9.18 0.22
C ILE A 556 -22.00 9.80 1.57
N GLY A 557 -20.80 10.40 1.70
CA GLY A 557 -20.32 11.07 2.90
C GLY A 557 -19.76 10.15 3.98
N ALA A 558 -19.14 9.03 3.59
CA ALA A 558 -18.33 8.21 4.51
C ALA A 558 -17.06 8.97 4.95
N SER A 559 -16.50 8.60 6.10
CA SER A 559 -15.30 9.22 6.68
C SER A 559 -14.04 8.58 6.10
N ILE A 560 -13.61 9.05 4.93
CA ILE A 560 -12.44 8.54 4.19
C ILE A 560 -11.18 9.40 4.38
N GLU A 561 -11.21 10.33 5.33
CA GLU A 561 -10.12 11.26 5.61
C GLU A 561 -8.88 10.60 6.23
N PHE A 562 -8.93 9.29 6.55
CA PHE A 562 -7.75 8.55 7.02
C PHE A 562 -6.61 8.69 6.01
N ASN A 563 -5.64 9.53 6.39
CA ASN A 563 -4.40 9.74 5.66
C ASN A 563 -3.44 8.61 6.02
N LYS A 564 -2.80 8.06 4.99
CA LYS A 564 -1.81 6.99 5.12
C LYS A 564 -2.21 5.88 6.08
N ALA A 565 -3.38 5.30 5.84
CA ALA A 565 -3.79 4.10 6.54
C ALA A 565 -3.01 2.93 5.94
N GLU A 566 -2.01 2.46 6.66
CA GLU A 566 -1.02 1.52 6.15
C GLU A 566 -1.20 0.13 6.77
N GLY A 567 -0.62 -0.13 7.94
CA GLY A 567 -0.73 -1.42 8.61
C GLY A 567 -2.09 -1.69 9.27
N VAL A 568 -2.62 -2.90 9.08
CA VAL A 568 -3.67 -3.49 9.94
C VAL A 568 -3.32 -4.94 10.22
N ASP A 569 -3.45 -5.37 11.48
CA ASP A 569 -3.24 -6.78 11.83
C ASP A 569 -3.89 -7.15 13.18
N SER A 570 -4.14 -8.44 13.36
CA SER A 570 -4.71 -9.07 14.54
C SER A 570 -3.99 -10.37 14.87
N VAL A 571 -4.08 -10.83 16.13
CA VAL A 571 -3.43 -12.10 16.51
C VAL A 571 -4.07 -13.27 15.76
N GLU A 572 -3.25 -14.23 15.30
CA GLU A 572 -3.76 -15.44 14.65
C GLU A 572 -4.82 -16.13 15.54
N GLY A 573 -6.00 -16.40 14.97
CA GLY A 573 -7.11 -17.00 15.70
C GLY A 573 -7.91 -16.03 16.57
N ALA A 574 -7.78 -14.71 16.38
CA ALA A 574 -8.52 -13.68 17.10
C ALA A 574 -10.03 -13.97 17.21
N MET A 575 -10.60 -13.71 18.39
CA MET A 575 -12.03 -13.84 18.65
C MET A 575 -12.59 -12.55 19.26
N GLY A 576 -13.91 -12.51 19.47
CA GLY A 576 -14.53 -11.40 20.19
C GLY A 576 -13.88 -11.14 21.55
N GLY A 577 -13.42 -9.91 21.76
CA GLY A 577 -12.64 -9.46 22.91
C GLY A 577 -11.13 -9.38 22.68
N ASP A 578 -10.63 -9.88 21.55
CA ASP A 578 -9.28 -9.64 21.07
C ASP A 578 -9.22 -8.36 20.24
N TYR A 579 -8.00 -7.96 19.89
CA TYR A 579 -7.71 -6.65 19.32
C TYR A 579 -7.27 -6.76 17.87
N VAL A 580 -7.69 -5.76 17.09
CA VAL A 580 -7.11 -5.42 15.79
C VAL A 580 -6.39 -4.09 15.95
N TYR A 581 -5.18 -3.97 15.41
CA TYR A 581 -4.40 -2.73 15.43
C TYR A 581 -4.41 -2.10 14.04
N PHE A 582 -4.54 -0.78 13.98
CA PHE A 582 -4.50 0.01 12.74
C PHE A 582 -3.43 1.09 12.87
N ALA A 583 -2.51 1.18 11.92
CA ALA A 583 -1.51 2.22 11.83
C ALA A 583 -1.95 3.29 10.83
N LEU A 584 -1.88 4.54 11.27
CA LEU A 584 -1.87 5.71 10.40
C LEU A 584 -0.47 6.29 10.45
N SER A 585 0.24 6.28 9.31
CA SER A 585 1.62 6.74 9.25
C SER A 585 1.78 8.21 9.59
N GLU A 586 0.79 9.00 9.22
CA GLU A 586 0.76 10.43 9.47
C GLU A 586 -0.64 10.86 9.92
N PHE A 587 -0.72 11.65 10.98
CA PHE A 587 -1.97 12.24 11.43
C PHE A 587 -1.96 13.74 11.10
N ASN A 588 -2.16 14.07 9.82
CA ASN A 588 -2.09 15.43 9.29
C ASN A 588 -3.08 15.63 8.14
N ASP A 589 -2.93 16.75 7.42
CA ASP A 589 -3.76 17.12 6.27
C ASP A 589 -5.26 16.94 6.55
N ASP A 590 -5.96 16.10 5.81
CA ASP A 590 -7.42 15.97 5.89
C ASP A 590 -7.92 15.39 7.23
N LEU A 591 -7.04 14.82 8.06
CA LEU A 591 -7.34 14.41 9.45
C LEU A 591 -7.31 15.57 10.46
N ALA A 592 -6.61 16.65 10.12
CA ALA A 592 -6.26 17.75 11.02
C ALA A 592 -6.66 19.13 10.48
N ASP A 593 -7.38 19.18 9.35
CA ASP A 593 -7.83 20.41 8.73
C ASP A 593 -9.15 20.95 9.35
N ASP A 594 -9.71 21.98 8.72
CA ASP A 594 -10.96 22.60 9.17
C ASP A 594 -12.22 21.94 8.57
N THR A 595 -12.09 20.86 7.80
CA THR A 595 -13.13 20.20 7.01
C THR A 595 -13.33 18.73 7.44
N GLY A 596 -14.15 17.95 6.72
CA GLY A 596 -14.40 16.54 7.06
C GLY A 596 -15.06 16.22 8.42
N ASP A 597 -15.11 14.94 8.75
CA ASP A 597 -15.58 14.35 10.03
C ASP A 597 -14.44 14.18 11.06
N LEU A 598 -13.18 14.34 10.66
CA LEU A 598 -11.99 14.23 11.51
C LEU A 598 -11.24 15.57 11.51
N ARG A 599 -11.09 16.20 12.69
CA ARG A 599 -10.42 17.50 12.90
C ARG A 599 -9.72 17.52 14.24
N LEU A 600 -8.76 16.62 14.39
CA LEU A 600 -7.93 16.51 15.59
C LEU A 600 -6.61 17.26 15.39
N ASP A 601 -5.86 17.46 16.47
CA ASP A 601 -4.56 18.14 16.37
C ASP A 601 -3.58 17.29 15.53
N ARG A 602 -2.76 17.98 14.72
CA ARG A 602 -1.74 17.36 13.86
C ARG A 602 -0.69 16.63 14.69
N VAL A 603 -0.35 15.40 14.27
CA VAL A 603 0.79 14.61 14.77
C VAL A 603 1.48 13.95 13.58
N ASP A 604 2.63 14.50 13.19
CA ASP A 604 3.37 14.06 12.00
C ASP A 604 3.94 12.65 12.12
N GLY A 605 4.23 12.19 13.34
CA GLY A 605 4.74 10.83 13.56
C GLY A 605 3.68 9.73 13.50
N GLY A 606 2.42 10.06 13.21
CA GLY A 606 1.35 9.06 13.06
C GLY A 606 0.73 8.57 14.37
N VAL A 607 -0.21 7.63 14.24
CA VAL A 607 -1.00 7.06 15.34
C VAL A 607 -1.24 5.57 15.11
N VAL A 608 -1.06 4.74 16.15
CA VAL A 608 -1.60 3.38 16.19
C VAL A 608 -2.88 3.38 17.00
N TYR A 609 -3.96 2.98 16.36
CA TYR A 609 -5.24 2.69 16.98
C TYR A 609 -5.39 1.20 17.28
N ARG A 610 -6.20 0.90 18.28
CA ARG A 610 -6.62 -0.45 18.64
C ARG A 610 -8.14 -0.52 18.67
N GLY A 611 -8.72 -1.47 17.94
CA GLY A 611 -10.13 -1.81 17.99
C GLY A 611 -10.35 -3.12 18.73
N THR A 612 -11.43 -3.22 19.51
CA THR A 612 -11.85 -4.51 20.11
C THR A 612 -12.87 -5.19 19.22
N LEU A 613 -12.60 -6.43 18.82
CA LEU A 613 -13.56 -7.24 18.08
C LEU A 613 -14.76 -7.57 18.96
N ASP A 614 -15.96 -7.36 18.44
CA ASP A 614 -17.18 -7.89 19.05
C ASP A 614 -17.39 -9.37 18.65
N SER A 615 -18.50 -9.97 19.08
CA SER A 615 -18.79 -11.38 18.74
C SER A 615 -19.12 -11.63 17.27
N ASN A 616 -19.35 -10.58 16.49
CA ASN A 616 -19.58 -10.60 15.05
C ASN A 616 -18.36 -10.09 14.28
N TYR A 617 -17.20 -9.96 14.94
CA TYR A 617 -15.96 -9.46 14.36
C TYR A 617 -16.04 -7.99 13.92
N ASP A 618 -17.02 -7.22 14.42
CA ASP A 618 -17.13 -5.79 14.19
C ASP A 618 -16.29 -4.99 15.19
N ILE A 619 -15.77 -3.84 14.73
CA ILE A 619 -15.14 -2.82 15.55
C ILE A 619 -16.01 -1.57 15.52
N THR A 620 -16.37 -1.07 16.70
CA THR A 620 -17.18 0.15 16.86
C THR A 620 -16.40 1.33 17.44
N THR A 621 -15.17 1.08 17.90
CA THR A 621 -14.35 2.08 18.56
C THR A 621 -12.88 1.81 18.28
N LEU A 622 -12.15 2.85 17.85
CA LEU A 622 -10.70 2.85 17.74
C LEU A 622 -10.10 3.69 18.87
N GLU A 623 -9.30 3.06 19.72
CA GLU A 623 -8.62 3.69 20.85
C GLU A 623 -7.14 3.96 20.49
N PRO A 624 -6.62 5.18 20.64
CA PRO A 624 -5.21 5.47 20.37
C PRO A 624 -4.32 4.80 21.43
N VAL A 625 -3.40 3.94 20.99
CA VAL A 625 -2.46 3.23 21.88
C VAL A 625 -1.02 3.71 21.71
N ILE A 626 -0.65 4.20 20.53
CA ILE A 626 0.62 4.89 20.29
C ILE A 626 0.32 6.17 19.51
N VAL A 627 0.90 7.28 19.94
CA VAL A 627 0.84 8.57 19.25
C VAL A 627 2.27 9.04 19.06
N GLY A 628 2.65 9.30 17.81
CA GLY A 628 3.97 9.77 17.43
C GLY A 628 4.26 11.21 17.91
N PRO A 629 5.49 11.70 17.68
CA PRO A 629 5.88 13.08 17.97
C PRO A 629 5.34 14.06 16.93
N ASP A 630 5.31 15.34 17.30
CA ASP A 630 5.13 16.43 16.33
C ASP A 630 6.42 16.62 15.51
N ALA A 631 6.36 17.09 14.26
CA ALA A 631 7.58 17.35 13.47
C ALA A 631 8.54 18.36 14.12
N THR A 632 8.04 19.21 15.02
CA THR A 632 8.84 20.21 15.73
C THR A 632 9.52 19.68 17.00
N ASP A 633 9.24 18.43 17.39
CA ASP A 633 9.83 17.85 18.59
C ASP A 633 11.36 17.65 18.44
N PRO A 634 12.12 17.91 19.50
CA PRO A 634 13.57 17.76 19.46
C PRO A 634 13.98 16.28 19.49
N ALA A 635 15.20 16.00 19.03
CA ALA A 635 15.77 14.65 19.01
C ALA A 635 15.71 13.90 20.36
N ASP A 636 15.82 14.57 21.52
CA ASP A 636 15.71 13.89 22.82
C ASP A 636 14.29 13.37 23.15
N VAL A 637 13.33 13.68 22.30
CA VAL A 637 11.96 13.16 22.31
C VAL A 637 11.75 12.23 21.11
N ALA A 638 12.04 12.72 19.90
CA ALA A 638 11.77 12.01 18.65
C ALA A 638 12.65 10.75 18.46
N ASP A 639 13.86 10.72 19.06
CA ASP A 639 14.78 9.59 18.89
C ASP A 639 14.18 8.28 19.41
N ASP A 640 13.40 8.32 20.50
CA ASP A 640 12.82 7.14 21.17
C ASP A 640 11.30 7.01 20.97
N ALA A 641 10.70 7.87 20.15
CA ALA A 641 9.31 7.75 19.75
C ALA A 641 9.19 6.99 18.42
N LEU A 642 8.08 6.29 18.25
CA LEU A 642 7.70 5.67 16.98
C LEU A 642 7.24 6.78 16.01
N ILE A 643 7.66 6.74 14.76
CA ILE A 643 7.28 7.69 13.71
C ILE A 643 6.92 6.97 12.41
N ASN A 644 5.95 7.50 11.65
CA ASN A 644 5.59 7.03 10.30
C ASN A 644 5.55 5.50 10.19
N ILE A 645 4.56 4.97 10.90
CA ILE A 645 4.37 3.54 11.04
C ILE A 645 3.67 3.06 9.79
N ASP A 646 4.40 2.24 9.07
CA ASP A 646 3.93 1.53 7.91
C ASP A 646 3.36 0.17 8.36
N ASN A 647 4.19 -0.88 8.38
CA ASN A 647 3.68 -2.21 8.66
C ASN A 647 3.44 -2.47 10.16
N LEU A 648 2.37 -3.21 10.45
CA LEU A 648 2.09 -3.82 11.76
C LEU A 648 2.08 -5.34 11.64
N TYR A 649 2.64 -6.04 12.63
CA TYR A 649 2.53 -7.50 12.76
C TYR A 649 2.26 -7.92 14.21
N VAL A 650 1.14 -8.59 14.47
CA VAL A 650 0.72 -9.05 15.80
C VAL A 650 1.20 -10.49 16.01
N MET A 651 2.17 -10.65 16.91
CA MET A 651 2.72 -11.96 17.27
C MET A 651 1.69 -12.81 18.05
N GLU A 652 1.92 -14.12 18.13
CA GLU A 652 1.06 -15.08 18.86
C GLU A 652 0.81 -14.71 20.33
N ASP A 653 1.73 -13.97 20.97
CA ASP A 653 1.60 -13.51 22.35
C ASP A 653 0.91 -12.15 22.50
N GLY A 654 0.43 -11.57 21.40
CA GLY A 654 -0.27 -10.29 21.33
C GLY A 654 0.64 -9.06 21.42
N ARG A 655 1.97 -9.22 21.36
CA ARG A 655 2.87 -8.09 21.09
C ARG A 655 2.80 -7.71 19.61
N VAL A 656 3.03 -6.44 19.31
CA VAL A 656 2.93 -5.89 17.95
C VAL A 656 4.32 -5.43 17.51
N LEU A 657 4.79 -5.91 16.37
CA LEU A 657 5.93 -5.32 15.67
C LEU A 657 5.42 -4.09 14.92
N CYS A 658 6.06 -2.95 15.15
CA CYS A 658 5.78 -1.70 14.47
C CYS A 658 6.99 -1.33 13.61
N CYS A 659 6.79 -1.25 12.31
CA CYS A 659 7.83 -0.99 11.33
C CYS A 659 7.69 0.43 10.79
N GLU A 660 8.81 1.12 10.62
CA GLU A 660 8.83 2.49 10.14
C GLU A 660 9.18 2.56 8.66
N ASP A 661 8.48 3.44 7.93
CA ASP A 661 8.95 4.13 6.73
C ASP A 661 8.95 5.63 7.05
N ALA A 662 10.08 6.12 7.57
CA ALA A 662 10.07 7.40 8.26
C ALA A 662 10.83 8.53 7.58
N ASP A 663 10.15 9.67 7.53
CA ASP A 663 10.82 10.95 7.46
C ASP A 663 11.62 11.21 8.75
N GLN A 664 12.62 12.09 8.68
CA GLN A 664 13.52 12.28 9.83
C GLN A 664 12.82 12.89 11.07
N LEU A 665 11.75 13.68 10.91
CA LEU A 665 10.92 14.28 11.98
C LEU A 665 11.65 14.72 13.27
N GLY A 666 12.77 15.43 13.12
CA GLY A 666 13.54 15.94 14.27
C GLY A 666 14.49 14.94 14.95
N ARG A 667 14.51 13.67 14.53
CA ARG A 667 15.47 12.65 14.98
C ARG A 667 16.92 13.04 14.66
N SER A 668 17.85 12.54 15.47
CA SER A 668 19.30 12.68 15.28
C SER A 668 19.89 11.70 14.25
N TYR A 669 19.09 10.77 13.78
CA TYR A 669 19.39 9.74 12.78
C TYR A 669 18.23 9.62 11.78
N SER A 670 18.47 8.95 10.66
CA SER A 670 17.54 8.81 9.53
C SER A 670 17.44 7.35 9.06
N ASN A 671 17.70 6.42 9.98
CA ASN A 671 17.54 5.00 9.73
C ASN A 671 16.19 4.62 10.30
N ASP A 672 15.41 3.89 9.53
CA ASP A 672 14.16 3.33 10.01
C ASP A 672 14.43 2.23 11.04
N CYS A 673 13.46 2.03 11.90
CA CYS A 673 13.57 1.11 13.00
C CYS A 673 12.38 0.16 13.06
N LEU A 674 12.61 -0.99 13.65
CA LEU A 674 11.55 -1.90 14.09
C LEU A 674 11.43 -1.78 15.60
N TYR A 675 10.22 -1.53 16.08
CA TYR A 675 9.88 -1.51 17.49
C TYR A 675 8.97 -2.69 17.86
N VAL A 676 9.06 -3.14 19.10
CA VAL A 676 8.15 -4.15 19.66
C VAL A 676 7.30 -3.49 20.74
N PHE A 677 5.99 -3.44 20.50
CA PHE A 677 4.99 -2.91 21.40
C PHE A 677 4.33 -4.03 22.19
N ALA A 678 4.38 -3.94 23.52
CA ALA A 678 3.62 -4.77 24.43
C ALA A 678 2.49 -3.93 25.04
N ASP A 679 1.26 -4.20 24.61
CA ASP A 679 0.05 -3.51 25.08
C ASP A 679 -0.14 -3.70 26.60
N GLU A 680 -0.54 -2.63 27.31
CA GLU A 680 -0.76 -2.69 28.75
C GLU A 680 -1.79 -3.74 29.18
N ASP A 681 -2.77 -4.05 28.32
CA ASP A 681 -3.78 -5.08 28.60
C ASP A 681 -3.26 -6.50 28.34
N THR A 682 -2.37 -6.67 27.36
CA THR A 682 -1.65 -7.94 27.13
C THR A 682 -0.78 -8.27 28.35
N VAL A 683 -0.03 -7.29 28.86
CA VAL A 683 0.78 -7.43 30.08
C VAL A 683 -0.10 -7.78 31.30
N ARG A 684 -1.31 -7.20 31.41
CA ARG A 684 -2.25 -7.49 32.52
C ARG A 684 -2.93 -8.85 32.45
N ARG A 685 -3.12 -9.46 31.27
CA ARG A 685 -3.76 -10.78 31.13
C ARG A 685 -2.89 -11.93 31.67
N LEU A 686 -1.58 -11.68 31.83
CA LEU A 686 -0.59 -12.66 32.30
C LEU A 686 -0.28 -12.61 33.82
N ASP A 687 -0.72 -11.54 34.50
CA ASP A 687 -0.65 -11.36 35.97
C ASP A 687 -1.90 -11.90 36.71
#